data_AF-A0A3A5UWA7-F1
#
_entry.id   AF-A0A3A5UWA7-F1
#
_cell.length_a   1.000
_cell.length_b   1.000
_cell.length_c   1.000
_cell.angle_alpha   90.00
_cell.angle_beta   90.00
_cell.angle_gamma   90.00
#
_symmetry.space_group_name_H-M   'P 1'
#
loop_
_entity.id
_entity.type
_entity.pdbx_description
1 polymer ?
#
loop_
_entity_poly.entity_id
_entity_poly.type
_entity_poly.pdbx_seq_one_letter_code
_entity_poly.pdbx_strand_id
1 'polypeptide(L)'
;MGTMRRALLLCAILLVTLVTPFVGTGQAASSEDALVCCDAAPVELYLIGSDSNKRLTPFAADLGEEAQSVGVETSISSQESIGRWLLPNTWAGDVPSSTWTFSINYEVSNAAGVRINATATVSVGSKSFSTETEPGSSFLAQGTGSLSFDIDVESFTTSGSSNIEIELTVQAVLFSVPAAEAKLEFFWGSEDESSSLEATIPLMDIFMVEPEIEGSDVYLAVRLDSPWGLSTLAMAESIMLKVNGNPVSGDPIETAVGDTVRVTWTWTGAAGGTETINVEVELEFQPGQPSLRGSTTYEIETFDTGGGTGTYYPPDEPLRTDGAGSSMILDISMDLESRDGGLMLERITTITIDNEMAFWMRWGMDHIGDENPSLSPMLRAFSAGAVSEEDRVSRSIEEVERSEFERQMVSLGPMYLNAGLGLDTEELLGDFRSFNELKIEVDLNGQNAVINHPVTLRFSTTELVEDGMRIDLLRNFIVVQPAPLWSDYSLTLNARSSAMTALSNSIVRESKAFDFSVSRMPWGDQINMQGENIDQSETFALSTLPTASPAYAPLTLTLLTLFGLIGAFFIGIRLTRSRRRTYLYLEMILAPFVLLVTMFGYPIAFIGIALGGVAVIWIVTAVASPRLVGPPRRSATPNYPKIPCPACQTLNAVTTDERPHRFNCSGCGRVIKLVA
;
A
#
# COMPACT_ATOMS: atom_id res chain seq x y z
N MET A 1 -17.66 -73.28 -45.23
CA MET A 1 -16.91 -73.36 -43.95
C MET A 1 -16.14 -72.08 -43.54
N GLY A 2 -15.96 -71.08 -44.42
CA GLY A 2 -15.21 -69.86 -44.08
C GLY A 2 -15.99 -68.74 -43.37
N THR A 3 -17.31 -68.67 -43.56
CA THR A 3 -18.16 -67.61 -42.98
C THR A 3 -18.49 -67.84 -41.51
N MET A 4 -18.69 -69.10 -41.11
CA MET A 4 -19.01 -69.46 -39.72
C MET A 4 -17.82 -69.27 -38.76
N ARG A 5 -16.58 -69.42 -39.25
CA ARG A 5 -15.36 -69.14 -38.47
C ARG A 5 -15.13 -67.64 -38.24
N ARG A 6 -15.51 -66.79 -39.19
CA ARG A 6 -15.42 -65.32 -39.02
C ARG A 6 -16.45 -64.79 -38.02
N ALA A 7 -17.67 -65.32 -38.04
CA ALA A 7 -18.69 -64.97 -37.06
C ALA A 7 -18.28 -65.38 -35.63
N LEU A 8 -17.70 -66.58 -35.48
CA LEU A 8 -17.22 -67.06 -34.18
C LEU A 8 -16.02 -66.24 -33.65
N LEU A 9 -15.13 -65.80 -34.54
CA LEU A 9 -14.00 -64.96 -34.17
C LEU A 9 -14.45 -63.54 -33.76
N LEU A 10 -15.43 -62.97 -34.46
CA LEU A 10 -16.04 -61.67 -34.11
C LEU A 10 -16.80 -61.73 -32.79
N CYS A 11 -17.57 -62.80 -32.54
CA CYS A 11 -18.23 -63.00 -31.25
C CYS A 11 -17.24 -63.22 -30.11
N ALA A 12 -16.13 -63.93 -30.36
CA ALA A 12 -15.09 -64.12 -29.35
C ALA A 12 -14.36 -62.81 -29.02
N ILE A 13 -14.10 -61.95 -30.00
CA ILE A 13 -13.51 -60.62 -29.76
C ILE A 13 -14.47 -59.74 -28.96
N LEU A 14 -15.78 -59.77 -29.28
CA LEU A 14 -16.80 -59.01 -28.55
C LEU A 14 -16.96 -59.47 -27.09
N LEU A 15 -16.85 -60.78 -26.84
CA LEU A 15 -16.88 -61.35 -25.49
C LEU A 15 -15.61 -61.06 -24.69
N VAL A 16 -14.44 -60.98 -25.34
CA VAL A 16 -13.20 -60.58 -24.68
C VAL A 16 -13.21 -59.09 -24.32
N THR A 17 -13.78 -58.22 -25.16
CA THR A 17 -13.95 -56.78 -24.84
C THR A 17 -14.96 -56.52 -23.72
N LEU A 18 -15.87 -57.45 -23.44
CA LEU A 18 -16.84 -57.35 -22.34
C LEU A 18 -16.26 -57.83 -20.98
N VAL A 19 -15.11 -58.51 -20.98
CA VAL A 19 -14.51 -59.12 -19.77
C VAL A 19 -13.14 -58.52 -19.42
N THR A 20 -12.58 -57.65 -20.27
CA THR A 20 -11.42 -56.83 -19.88
C THR A 20 -11.86 -55.75 -18.89
N PRO A 21 -11.22 -55.64 -17.71
CA PRO A 21 -11.41 -54.45 -16.89
C PRO A 21 -10.94 -53.27 -17.73
N PHE A 22 -11.82 -52.29 -17.92
CA PHE A 22 -11.42 -50.96 -18.35
C PHE A 22 -10.33 -50.50 -17.38
N VAL A 23 -9.09 -50.37 -17.86
CA VAL A 23 -8.14 -49.43 -17.27
C VAL A 23 -8.69 -48.07 -17.66
N GLY A 24 -9.65 -47.59 -16.86
CA GLY A 24 -10.14 -46.24 -16.94
C GLY A 24 -9.04 -45.32 -16.48
N THR A 25 -8.69 -44.35 -17.32
CA THR A 25 -8.25 -43.04 -16.86
C THR A 25 -9.17 -42.63 -15.71
N GLY A 26 -8.59 -42.33 -14.53
CA GLY A 26 -9.33 -41.99 -13.32
C GLY A 26 -10.31 -40.86 -13.58
N GLN A 27 -11.55 -41.22 -13.89
CA GLN A 27 -12.69 -40.36 -13.67
C GLN A 27 -12.92 -40.43 -12.16
N ALA A 28 -12.78 -39.27 -11.53
CA ALA A 28 -13.14 -39.04 -10.14
C ALA A 28 -14.41 -39.83 -9.80
N ALA A 29 -14.29 -40.69 -8.79
CA ALA A 29 -15.48 -41.09 -8.05
C ALA A 29 -16.14 -39.77 -7.63
N SER A 30 -17.43 -39.62 -7.92
CA SER A 30 -18.22 -38.52 -7.36
C SER A 30 -18.24 -38.69 -5.85
N SER A 31 -17.26 -38.09 -5.17
CA SER A 31 -17.27 -37.88 -3.73
C SER A 31 -18.34 -36.84 -3.45
N GLU A 32 -19.32 -37.18 -2.62
CA GLU A 32 -20.25 -36.19 -2.10
C GLU A 32 -19.49 -35.37 -1.06
N ASP A 33 -19.25 -34.09 -1.33
CA ASP A 33 -18.71 -33.17 -0.33
C ASP A 33 -19.54 -33.25 0.96
N ALA A 34 -18.87 -33.34 2.11
CA ALA A 34 -19.55 -33.48 3.39
C ALA A 34 -20.03 -32.12 3.90
N LEU A 35 -21.34 -31.89 3.95
CA LEU A 35 -21.92 -30.73 4.64
C LEU A 35 -21.65 -30.85 6.15
N VAL A 36 -20.86 -29.93 6.71
CA VAL A 36 -20.46 -29.96 8.13
C VAL A 36 -21.04 -28.81 8.97
N CYS A 37 -21.56 -27.76 8.32
CA CYS A 37 -22.14 -26.55 8.92
C CYS A 37 -22.98 -25.82 7.84
N CYS A 38 -23.97 -24.95 8.12
CA CYS A 38 -24.26 -24.30 9.39
C CYS A 38 -25.76 -24.13 9.70
N ASP A 39 -26.10 -24.27 10.98
CA ASP A 39 -27.36 -23.75 11.52
C ASP A 39 -27.34 -22.21 11.59
N ALA A 40 -28.48 -21.59 11.89
CA ALA A 40 -28.57 -20.14 12.05
C ALA A 40 -27.65 -19.61 13.16
N ALA A 41 -26.95 -18.52 12.86
CA ALA A 41 -26.00 -17.86 13.77
C ALA A 41 -26.37 -16.37 13.93
N PRO A 42 -26.00 -15.74 15.05
CA PRO A 42 -26.13 -14.29 15.21
C PRO A 42 -25.21 -13.56 14.22
N VAL A 43 -25.72 -12.48 13.63
CA VAL A 43 -25.03 -11.63 12.67
C VAL A 43 -25.52 -10.19 12.84
N GLU A 44 -24.61 -9.24 12.73
CA GLU A 44 -24.91 -7.82 12.68
C GLU A 44 -25.06 -7.37 11.23
N LEU A 45 -26.26 -6.92 10.86
CA LEU A 45 -26.56 -6.43 9.51
C LEU A 45 -26.53 -4.91 9.50
N TYR A 46 -25.44 -4.33 9.00
CA TYR A 46 -25.26 -2.88 8.89
C TYR A 46 -26.18 -2.26 7.86
N LEU A 47 -26.71 -1.09 8.20
CA LEU A 47 -27.52 -0.28 7.31
C LEU A 47 -26.59 0.55 6.40
N ILE A 48 -26.76 0.44 5.10
CA ILE A 48 -26.00 1.23 4.11
C ILE A 48 -26.89 1.74 2.98
N GLY A 49 -26.36 2.69 2.19
CA GLY A 49 -27.00 3.24 1.00
C GLY A 49 -28.03 4.35 1.29
N SER A 50 -28.33 5.16 0.27
CA SER A 50 -29.25 6.30 0.33
C SER A 50 -30.46 6.12 -0.60
N ASP A 51 -31.52 6.90 -0.33
CA ASP A 51 -32.75 6.94 -1.12
C ASP A 51 -33.36 5.57 -1.44
N SER A 52 -33.36 5.17 -2.71
CA SER A 52 -33.92 3.90 -3.20
C SER A 52 -32.97 2.70 -3.07
N ASN A 53 -31.71 2.92 -2.66
CA ASN A 53 -30.66 1.90 -2.58
C ASN A 53 -30.32 1.50 -1.13
N LYS A 54 -31.22 1.80 -0.18
CA LYS A 54 -31.09 1.38 1.23
C LYS A 54 -31.06 -0.15 1.32
N ARG A 55 -29.96 -0.69 1.82
CA ARG A 55 -29.71 -2.14 1.91
C ARG A 55 -29.07 -2.51 3.24
N LEU A 56 -29.13 -3.79 3.56
CA LEU A 56 -28.44 -4.41 4.68
C LEU A 56 -27.20 -5.17 4.16
N THR A 57 -26.12 -5.15 4.92
CA THR A 57 -24.90 -5.93 4.64
C THR A 57 -24.36 -6.54 5.94
N PRO A 58 -23.85 -7.79 5.93
CA PRO A 58 -23.11 -8.31 7.07
C PRO A 58 -21.66 -7.80 7.12
N PHE A 59 -21.19 -7.03 6.13
CA PHE A 59 -19.77 -6.68 6.04
C PHE A 59 -19.53 -5.27 6.56
N ALA A 60 -18.74 -5.14 7.63
CA ALA A 60 -18.35 -3.84 8.15
C ALA A 60 -17.49 -3.04 7.13
N ALA A 61 -16.74 -3.73 6.28
CA ALA A 61 -15.94 -3.14 5.20
C ALA A 61 -16.77 -2.40 4.13
N ASP A 62 -18.09 -2.60 4.10
CA ASP A 62 -18.99 -1.84 3.22
C ASP A 62 -19.42 -0.48 3.82
N LEU A 63 -19.06 -0.18 5.08
CA LEU A 63 -19.29 1.11 5.70
C LEU A 63 -18.37 2.16 5.07
N GLY A 64 -18.91 3.34 4.77
CA GLY A 64 -18.13 4.44 4.21
C GLY A 64 -17.50 5.33 5.29
N GLU A 65 -16.73 6.33 4.85
CA GLU A 65 -16.27 7.40 5.74
C GLU A 65 -17.40 8.40 6.07
N GLU A 66 -18.30 8.65 5.11
CA GLU A 66 -19.40 9.61 5.26
C GLU A 66 -20.73 8.93 5.61
N ALA A 67 -21.34 9.37 6.71
CA ALA A 67 -22.65 8.89 7.13
C ALA A 67 -23.75 9.32 6.16
N GLN A 68 -24.71 8.42 5.96
CA GLN A 68 -25.99 8.72 5.35
C GLN A 68 -26.95 9.23 6.42
N SER A 69 -27.86 10.14 6.05
CA SER A 69 -28.81 10.68 7.01
C SER A 69 -30.21 10.93 6.45
N VAL A 70 -31.19 11.00 7.34
CA VAL A 70 -32.54 11.49 7.03
C VAL A 70 -33.08 12.33 8.19
N GLY A 71 -33.54 13.54 7.86
CA GLY A 71 -33.99 14.53 8.83
C GLY A 71 -35.52 14.65 8.93
N VAL A 72 -36.00 14.87 10.14
CA VAL A 72 -37.37 15.27 10.47
C VAL A 72 -37.32 16.69 11.07
N GLU A 73 -37.79 17.67 10.30
CA GLU A 73 -37.73 19.10 10.66
C GLU A 73 -39.04 19.64 11.25
N THR A 74 -40.13 18.86 11.20
CA THR A 74 -41.43 19.27 11.71
C THR A 74 -42.04 18.19 12.58
N SER A 75 -42.93 18.60 13.48
CA SER A 75 -43.68 17.64 14.29
C SER A 75 -44.58 16.78 13.42
N ILE A 76 -44.27 15.49 13.36
CA ILE A 76 -45.06 14.47 12.68
C ILE A 76 -46.28 14.13 13.55
N SER A 77 -47.46 14.05 12.94
CA SER A 77 -48.71 13.61 13.60
C SER A 77 -49.45 12.50 12.83
N SER A 78 -48.79 11.95 11.81
CA SER A 78 -49.26 10.85 10.95
C SER A 78 -48.07 9.95 10.63
N GLN A 79 -48.29 8.64 10.44
CA GLN A 79 -47.20 7.70 10.18
C GLN A 79 -46.37 8.08 8.94
N GLU A 80 -45.05 8.17 9.13
CA GLU A 80 -44.04 8.45 8.10
C GLU A 80 -42.96 7.38 8.13
N SER A 81 -42.49 6.93 6.96
CA SER A 81 -41.40 5.95 6.85
C SER A 81 -40.06 6.68 6.78
N ILE A 82 -39.18 6.40 7.73
CA ILE A 82 -37.84 7.00 7.83
C ILE A 82 -36.88 6.28 6.88
N GLY A 83 -36.98 4.95 6.85
CA GLY A 83 -36.13 4.14 6.01
C GLY A 83 -36.57 2.69 6.01
N ARG A 84 -36.15 2.02 4.94
CA ARG A 84 -36.47 0.64 4.66
C ARG A 84 -35.25 0.02 4.02
N TRP A 85 -34.61 -0.92 4.71
CA TRP A 85 -33.36 -1.54 4.30
C TRP A 85 -33.61 -3.02 4.02
N LEU A 86 -33.07 -3.49 2.90
CA LEU A 86 -33.30 -4.83 2.38
C LEU A 86 -32.00 -5.64 2.36
N LEU A 87 -32.02 -6.84 2.93
CA LEU A 87 -31.07 -7.91 2.66
C LEU A 87 -31.70 -8.87 1.64
N PRO A 88 -31.25 -8.87 0.36
CA PRO A 88 -31.75 -9.82 -0.62
C PRO A 88 -31.12 -11.21 -0.44
N ASN A 89 -31.81 -12.25 -0.92
CA ASN A 89 -31.28 -13.61 -1.09
C ASN A 89 -30.68 -14.23 0.19
N THR A 90 -31.44 -14.30 1.28
CA THR A 90 -30.98 -14.99 2.49
C THR A 90 -30.64 -16.45 2.21
N TRP A 91 -29.64 -17.01 2.89
CA TRP A 91 -29.36 -18.44 2.82
C TRP A 91 -30.54 -19.29 3.30
N ALA A 92 -30.69 -20.50 2.75
CA ALA A 92 -31.77 -21.41 3.12
C ALA A 92 -31.47 -22.07 4.48
N GLY A 93 -32.49 -22.21 5.33
CA GLY A 93 -32.33 -22.88 6.61
C GLY A 93 -33.40 -22.49 7.63
N ASP A 94 -33.33 -23.10 8.80
CA ASP A 94 -34.25 -22.82 9.90
C ASP A 94 -33.73 -21.65 10.75
N VAL A 95 -34.58 -20.65 10.92
CA VAL A 95 -34.39 -19.51 11.83
C VAL A 95 -35.10 -19.85 13.16
N PRO A 96 -34.37 -19.93 14.28
CA PRO A 96 -34.96 -20.17 15.59
C PRO A 96 -35.77 -18.97 16.07
N SER A 97 -36.63 -19.18 17.07
CA SER A 97 -37.25 -18.04 17.74
C SER A 97 -36.20 -17.34 18.62
N SER A 98 -36.01 -16.04 18.40
CA SER A 98 -35.08 -15.19 19.14
C SER A 98 -35.56 -13.73 19.12
N THR A 99 -34.92 -12.88 19.93
CA THR A 99 -35.14 -11.44 19.89
C THR A 99 -34.08 -10.82 18.99
N TRP A 100 -34.49 -10.05 17.98
CA TRP A 100 -33.60 -9.30 17.09
C TRP A 100 -33.56 -7.85 17.54
N THR A 101 -32.39 -7.23 17.53
CA THR A 101 -32.22 -5.86 18.01
C THR A 101 -31.90 -4.93 16.85
N PHE A 102 -32.80 -3.99 16.57
CA PHE A 102 -32.56 -2.93 15.60
C PHE A 102 -32.08 -1.67 16.31
N SER A 103 -30.95 -1.11 15.89
CA SER A 103 -30.30 0.06 16.47
C SER A 103 -30.08 1.12 15.41
N ILE A 104 -30.50 2.36 15.67
CA ILE A 104 -30.29 3.49 14.77
C ILE A 104 -29.77 4.72 15.53
N ASN A 105 -28.66 5.27 15.04
CA ASN A 105 -28.09 6.49 15.59
C ASN A 105 -28.89 7.71 15.18
N TYR A 106 -28.90 8.72 16.05
CA TYR A 106 -29.63 9.96 15.83
C TYR A 106 -28.88 11.18 16.39
N GLU A 107 -29.23 12.36 15.87
CA GLU A 107 -28.87 13.66 16.44
C GLU A 107 -30.12 14.54 16.60
N VAL A 108 -30.27 15.14 17.79
CA VAL A 108 -31.27 16.18 18.06
C VAL A 108 -30.58 17.55 18.15
N SER A 109 -30.89 18.44 17.22
CA SER A 109 -30.37 19.81 17.17
C SER A 109 -31.48 20.85 17.42
N ASN A 110 -31.08 22.01 17.98
CA ASN A 110 -31.95 23.17 18.22
C ASN A 110 -33.24 22.88 19.01
N ALA A 111 -33.26 21.83 19.84
CA ALA A 111 -34.32 21.52 20.80
C ALA A 111 -33.71 20.94 22.07
N ALA A 112 -34.42 21.03 23.20
CA ALA A 112 -33.96 20.40 24.46
C ALA A 112 -34.08 18.87 24.43
N GLY A 113 -34.77 18.31 23.44
CA GLY A 113 -34.99 16.89 23.22
C GLY A 113 -36.24 16.67 22.37
N VAL A 114 -36.51 15.41 22.03
CA VAL A 114 -37.63 15.01 21.18
C VAL A 114 -38.38 13.86 21.83
N ARG A 115 -39.71 13.95 21.87
CA ARG A 115 -40.55 12.78 22.14
C ARG A 115 -40.93 12.12 20.83
N ILE A 116 -40.62 10.84 20.70
CA ILE A 116 -40.87 10.04 19.50
C ILE A 116 -41.77 8.86 19.84
N ASN A 117 -42.70 8.54 18.94
CA ASN A 117 -43.38 7.26 18.89
C ASN A 117 -43.02 6.61 17.56
N ALA A 118 -42.18 5.58 17.61
CA ALA A 118 -41.67 4.90 16.43
C ALA A 118 -41.91 3.39 16.53
N THR A 119 -42.02 2.74 15.37
CA THR A 119 -42.22 1.31 15.20
C THR A 119 -41.14 0.79 14.27
N ALA A 120 -40.39 -0.22 14.72
CA ALA A 120 -39.48 -1.00 13.89
C ALA A 120 -40.19 -2.29 13.47
N THR A 121 -40.18 -2.59 12.16
CA THR A 121 -40.83 -3.78 11.61
C THR A 121 -39.87 -4.57 10.74
N VAL A 122 -39.63 -5.83 11.11
CA VAL A 122 -38.89 -6.80 10.30
C VAL A 122 -39.88 -7.63 9.50
N SER A 123 -39.69 -7.71 8.19
CA SER A 123 -40.47 -8.54 7.28
C SER A 123 -39.58 -9.57 6.60
N VAL A 124 -40.00 -10.83 6.62
CA VAL A 124 -39.31 -11.94 5.94
C VAL A 124 -40.32 -12.73 5.12
N GLY A 125 -40.27 -12.57 3.79
CA GLY A 125 -41.27 -13.15 2.89
C GLY A 125 -42.68 -12.66 3.24
N SER A 126 -43.56 -13.55 3.70
CA SER A 126 -44.94 -13.22 4.13
C SER A 126 -45.11 -13.02 5.64
N LYS A 127 -44.03 -13.12 6.43
CA LYS A 127 -44.04 -12.94 7.88
C LYS A 127 -43.60 -11.52 8.24
N SER A 128 -44.19 -10.93 9.27
CA SER A 128 -43.82 -9.60 9.77
C SER A 128 -43.83 -9.58 11.29
N PHE A 129 -42.79 -9.04 11.89
CA PHE A 129 -42.61 -8.87 13.33
C PHE A 129 -42.33 -7.39 13.62
N SER A 130 -42.93 -6.82 14.66
CA SER A 130 -42.79 -5.40 14.93
C SER A 130 -42.76 -5.10 16.41
N THR A 131 -42.02 -4.05 16.80
CA THR A 131 -41.99 -3.52 18.15
C THR A 131 -42.08 -2.00 18.12
N GLU A 132 -42.62 -1.39 19.18
CA GLU A 132 -42.79 0.06 19.29
C GLU A 132 -41.90 0.61 20.40
N THR A 133 -41.51 1.88 20.32
CA THR A 133 -40.74 2.55 21.37
C THR A 133 -41.47 2.48 22.71
N GLU A 134 -40.79 1.99 23.75
CA GLU A 134 -41.35 1.95 25.09
C GLU A 134 -41.65 3.36 25.63
N PRO A 135 -42.61 3.51 26.56
CA PRO A 135 -42.91 4.81 27.18
C PRO A 135 -41.69 5.52 27.80
N GLY A 136 -40.61 4.80 28.15
CA GLY A 136 -39.36 5.33 28.68
C GLY A 136 -38.27 5.69 27.65
N SER A 137 -38.20 4.98 26.52
CA SER A 137 -37.27 5.26 25.40
C SER A 137 -37.86 6.23 24.37
N SER A 138 -39.12 6.63 24.55
CA SER A 138 -39.80 7.66 23.75
C SER A 138 -39.20 9.06 23.85
N PHE A 139 -38.18 9.33 24.69
CA PHE A 139 -37.53 10.64 24.78
C PHE A 139 -36.06 10.58 24.35
N LEU A 140 -35.74 11.29 23.27
CA LEU A 140 -34.41 11.48 22.73
C LEU A 140 -33.83 12.80 23.28
N ALA A 141 -32.70 12.73 23.98
CA ALA A 141 -32.02 13.92 24.50
C ALA A 141 -31.39 14.76 23.38
N GLN A 142 -31.10 16.04 23.66
CA GLN A 142 -30.32 16.90 22.76
C GLN A 142 -28.91 16.33 22.53
N GLY A 143 -28.39 16.45 21.31
CA GLY A 143 -27.11 15.90 20.88
C GLY A 143 -27.25 14.54 20.20
N THR A 144 -26.18 13.77 20.16
CA THR A 144 -26.13 12.44 19.53
C THR A 144 -26.52 11.32 20.50
N GLY A 145 -27.08 10.23 19.97
CA GLY A 145 -27.43 9.03 20.71
C GLY A 145 -27.87 7.90 19.79
N SER A 146 -28.34 6.80 20.37
CA SER A 146 -28.87 5.65 19.63
C SER A 146 -30.26 5.26 20.13
N LEU A 147 -31.13 4.88 19.19
CA LEU A 147 -32.48 4.40 19.43
C LEU A 147 -32.53 2.90 19.09
N SER A 148 -32.89 2.08 20.07
CA SER A 148 -32.90 0.61 19.93
C SER A 148 -34.29 0.00 20.10
N PHE A 149 -34.53 -1.09 19.38
CA PHE A 149 -35.80 -1.82 19.31
C PHE A 149 -35.54 -3.32 19.44
N ASP A 150 -36.12 -3.95 20.46
CA ASP A 150 -36.09 -5.40 20.64
C ASP A 150 -37.35 -6.03 20.03
N ILE A 151 -37.16 -6.80 18.95
CA ILE A 151 -38.21 -7.37 18.12
C ILE A 151 -38.25 -8.88 18.34
N ASP A 152 -39.34 -9.39 18.91
CA ASP A 152 -39.53 -10.83 19.10
C ASP A 152 -39.87 -11.51 17.77
N VAL A 153 -38.96 -12.38 17.31
CA VAL A 153 -39.07 -13.14 16.07
C VAL A 153 -39.42 -14.59 16.38
N GLU A 154 -40.52 -15.08 15.81
CA GLU A 154 -40.92 -16.50 15.93
C GLU A 154 -40.13 -17.36 14.94
N SER A 155 -39.96 -18.66 15.23
CA SER A 155 -39.24 -19.56 14.32
C SER A 155 -39.85 -19.65 12.92
N PHE A 156 -39.01 -19.68 11.89
CA PHE A 156 -39.43 -19.84 10.50
C PHE A 156 -38.32 -20.48 9.66
N THR A 157 -38.63 -20.87 8.41
CA THR A 157 -37.63 -21.42 7.48
C THR A 157 -37.48 -20.47 6.30
N THR A 158 -36.24 -20.18 5.88
CA THR A 158 -35.91 -19.41 4.69
C THR A 158 -35.68 -20.34 3.50
N SER A 159 -36.01 -19.87 2.28
CA SER A 159 -35.93 -20.70 1.07
C SER A 159 -34.72 -20.39 0.16
N GLY A 160 -33.68 -19.71 0.65
CA GLY A 160 -32.53 -19.29 -0.18
C GLY A 160 -32.79 -18.03 -1.03
N SER A 161 -34.06 -17.67 -1.20
CA SER A 161 -34.53 -16.53 -2.02
C SER A 161 -35.41 -15.56 -1.23
N SER A 162 -35.50 -15.75 0.09
CA SER A 162 -36.24 -14.84 0.96
C SER A 162 -35.44 -13.55 1.09
N ASN A 163 -36.15 -12.44 1.27
CA ASN A 163 -35.52 -11.17 1.62
C ASN A 163 -35.87 -10.84 3.07
N ILE A 164 -34.91 -10.27 3.81
CA ILE A 164 -35.15 -9.65 5.11
C ILE A 164 -35.24 -8.15 4.88
N GLU A 165 -36.32 -7.54 5.33
CA GLU A 165 -36.56 -6.10 5.22
C GLU A 165 -36.78 -5.53 6.62
N ILE A 166 -36.03 -4.49 6.99
CA ILE A 166 -36.27 -3.70 8.21
C ILE A 166 -36.81 -2.33 7.81
N GLU A 167 -37.98 -1.97 8.35
CA GLU A 167 -38.60 -0.67 8.16
C GLU A 167 -38.73 0.06 9.51
N LEU A 168 -38.23 1.30 9.54
CA LEU A 168 -38.46 2.24 10.65
C LEU A 168 -39.56 3.22 10.26
N THR A 169 -40.66 3.21 11.00
CA THR A 169 -41.73 4.18 10.84
C THR A 169 -41.92 5.01 12.09
N VAL A 170 -42.27 6.28 11.92
CA VAL A 170 -42.49 7.21 13.00
C VAL A 170 -43.93 7.71 12.94
N GLN A 171 -44.67 7.49 14.02
CA GLN A 171 -46.07 7.84 14.13
C GLN A 171 -46.26 9.26 14.69
N ALA A 172 -45.37 9.68 15.60
CA ALA A 172 -45.41 11.03 16.17
C ALA A 172 -44.00 11.51 16.56
N VAL A 173 -43.73 12.80 16.28
CA VAL A 173 -42.51 13.51 16.72
C VAL A 173 -42.90 14.82 17.37
N LEU A 174 -42.51 15.02 18.62
CA LEU A 174 -42.79 16.24 19.37
C LEU A 174 -41.51 16.81 19.98
N PHE A 175 -41.07 17.94 19.43
CA PHE A 175 -39.91 18.67 19.94
C PHE A 175 -40.21 19.33 21.30
N SER A 176 -39.29 19.19 22.24
CA SER A 176 -39.34 19.85 23.54
C SER A 176 -38.57 21.16 23.50
N VAL A 177 -39.26 22.28 23.71
CA VAL A 177 -38.67 23.63 23.65
C VAL A 177 -37.92 23.87 22.33
N PRO A 178 -38.58 23.73 21.16
CA PRO A 178 -37.92 23.93 19.88
C PRO A 178 -37.47 25.39 19.71
N ALA A 179 -36.24 25.60 19.27
CA ALA A 179 -35.76 26.86 18.71
C ALA A 179 -36.05 26.91 17.20
N ALA A 180 -35.58 27.96 16.53
CA ALA A 180 -35.59 27.98 15.07
C ALA A 180 -34.74 26.81 14.55
N GLU A 181 -35.21 26.13 13.49
CA GLU A 181 -34.49 25.01 12.85
C GLU A 181 -34.26 23.80 13.78
N ALA A 182 -35.23 23.49 14.66
CA ALA A 182 -35.25 22.24 15.41
C ALA A 182 -35.33 21.03 14.46
N LYS A 183 -34.41 20.08 14.60
CA LYS A 183 -34.29 18.91 13.71
C LYS A 183 -33.93 17.66 14.52
N LEU A 184 -34.58 16.55 14.18
CA LEU A 184 -34.15 15.20 14.53
C LEU A 184 -33.60 14.56 13.27
N GLU A 185 -32.39 14.03 13.32
CA GLU A 185 -31.76 13.37 12.18
C GLU A 185 -31.33 11.96 12.57
N PHE A 186 -31.53 10.99 11.69
CA PHE A 186 -31.07 9.61 11.87
C PHE A 186 -29.90 9.35 10.95
N PHE A 187 -28.90 8.60 11.43
CA PHE A 187 -27.65 8.35 10.71
C PHE A 187 -27.38 6.85 10.54
N TRP A 188 -26.74 6.48 9.44
CA TRP A 188 -26.25 5.12 9.18
C TRP A 188 -25.13 5.10 8.13
N GLY A 189 -24.46 3.97 7.96
CA GLY A 189 -23.65 3.69 6.78
C GLY A 189 -22.21 4.21 6.79
N SER A 190 -21.75 4.74 7.92
CA SER A 190 -20.33 4.99 8.16
C SER A 190 -19.81 4.24 9.38
N GLU A 191 -18.49 4.16 9.53
CA GLU A 191 -17.84 3.53 10.69
C GLU A 191 -18.23 4.20 12.02
N ASP A 192 -18.31 5.54 12.02
CA ASP A 192 -18.73 6.32 13.19
C ASP A 192 -20.24 6.22 13.47
N GLU A 193 -21.05 5.96 12.43
CA GLU A 193 -22.51 5.89 12.49
C GLU A 193 -23.01 4.52 12.00
N SER A 194 -22.57 3.45 12.68
CA SER A 194 -22.77 2.04 12.30
C SER A 194 -24.12 1.46 12.74
N SER A 195 -25.22 2.15 12.43
CA SER A 195 -26.59 1.63 12.67
C SER A 195 -26.80 0.25 12.04
N SER A 196 -27.45 -0.66 12.77
CA SER A 196 -27.48 -2.09 12.44
C SER A 196 -28.76 -2.82 12.89
N LEU A 197 -28.97 -4.01 12.34
CA LEU A 197 -29.93 -5.02 12.81
C LEU A 197 -29.16 -6.27 13.25
N GLU A 198 -29.15 -6.57 14.54
CA GLU A 198 -28.65 -7.84 15.06
C GLU A 198 -29.73 -8.93 14.88
N ALA A 199 -29.44 -9.94 14.06
CA ALA A 199 -30.36 -10.99 13.68
C ALA A 199 -29.74 -12.39 13.86
N THR A 200 -30.56 -13.43 14.03
CA THR A 200 -30.10 -14.83 14.04
C THR A 200 -30.59 -15.53 12.79
N ILE A 201 -29.71 -15.78 11.80
CA ILE A 201 -30.10 -16.32 10.48
C ILE A 201 -29.08 -17.34 9.95
N PRO A 202 -29.48 -18.26 9.06
CA PRO A 202 -28.55 -19.04 8.26
C PRO A 202 -27.72 -18.11 7.37
N LEU A 203 -26.39 -18.28 7.37
CA LEU A 203 -25.46 -17.44 6.64
C LEU A 203 -24.89 -18.14 5.40
N MET A 204 -24.49 -19.39 5.55
CA MET A 204 -23.78 -20.16 4.53
C MET A 204 -23.78 -21.65 4.87
N ASP A 205 -23.44 -22.46 3.88
CA ASP A 205 -23.04 -23.86 4.07
C ASP A 205 -21.52 -23.99 3.98
N ILE A 206 -20.96 -24.83 4.84
CA ILE A 206 -19.56 -25.22 4.83
C ILE A 206 -19.49 -26.69 4.50
N PHE A 207 -18.82 -26.99 3.38
CA PHE A 207 -18.57 -28.34 2.93
C PHE A 207 -17.10 -28.71 3.12
N MET A 208 -16.82 -29.87 3.71
CA MET A 208 -15.49 -30.46 3.66
C MET A 208 -15.38 -31.33 2.42
N VAL A 209 -14.38 -31.04 1.61
CA VAL A 209 -14.08 -31.76 0.37
C VAL A 209 -13.18 -32.95 0.73
N GLU A 210 -13.29 -34.03 -0.05
CA GLU A 210 -12.42 -35.20 0.10
C GLU A 210 -10.93 -34.78 -0.01
N PRO A 211 -10.05 -35.25 0.89
CA PRO A 211 -8.62 -34.91 0.82
C PRO A 211 -7.96 -35.39 -0.46
N GLU A 212 -7.13 -34.54 -1.06
CA GLU A 212 -6.23 -34.93 -2.16
C GLU A 212 -4.86 -35.28 -1.58
N ILE A 213 -4.26 -36.39 -2.02
CA ILE A 213 -3.01 -36.89 -1.44
C ILE A 213 -1.92 -36.90 -2.52
N GLU A 214 -0.79 -36.25 -2.24
CA GLU A 214 0.39 -36.21 -3.09
C GLU A 214 1.64 -36.56 -2.28
N GLY A 215 2.08 -37.81 -2.37
CA GLY A 215 3.22 -38.30 -1.58
C GLY A 215 2.93 -38.26 -0.07
N SER A 216 3.64 -37.39 0.64
CA SER A 216 3.46 -37.10 2.08
C SER A 216 2.47 -35.98 2.37
N ASP A 217 2.11 -35.20 1.35
CA ASP A 217 1.30 -34.00 1.51
C ASP A 217 -0.18 -34.35 1.36
N VAL A 218 -1.00 -33.80 2.25
CA VAL A 218 -2.45 -33.98 2.24
C VAL A 218 -3.08 -32.61 2.07
N TYR A 219 -3.78 -32.42 0.97
CA TYR A 219 -4.50 -31.19 0.67
C TYR A 219 -5.92 -31.30 1.20
N LEU A 220 -6.20 -30.50 2.23
CA LEU A 220 -7.47 -30.47 2.93
C LEU A 220 -8.24 -29.24 2.48
N ALA A 221 -9.42 -29.43 1.90
CA ALA A 221 -10.19 -28.33 1.34
C ALA A 221 -11.55 -28.17 2.00
N VAL A 222 -11.94 -26.90 2.13
CA VAL A 222 -13.27 -26.49 2.57
C VAL A 222 -13.88 -25.63 1.47
N ARG A 223 -15.14 -25.87 1.14
CA ARG A 223 -15.93 -25.04 0.23
C ARG A 223 -16.98 -24.27 1.01
N LEU A 224 -16.97 -22.96 0.87
CA LEU A 224 -17.95 -22.05 1.45
C LEU A 224 -18.96 -21.66 0.38
N ASP A 225 -20.24 -21.92 0.65
CA ASP A 225 -21.34 -21.59 -0.24
C ASP A 225 -22.30 -20.62 0.47
N SER A 226 -22.46 -19.43 -0.09
CA SER A 226 -23.22 -18.36 0.53
C SER A 226 -23.85 -17.41 -0.51
N PRO A 227 -24.82 -16.56 -0.11
CA PRO A 227 -25.39 -15.54 -0.98
C PRO A 227 -24.40 -14.49 -1.49
N TRP A 228 -23.25 -14.34 -0.81
CA TRP A 228 -22.25 -13.29 -1.08
C TRP A 228 -21.07 -13.80 -1.91
N GLY A 229 -21.04 -15.09 -2.24
CA GLY A 229 -20.01 -15.72 -3.05
C GLY A 229 -18.59 -15.46 -2.54
N LEU A 230 -17.70 -14.96 -3.40
CA LEU A 230 -16.30 -14.70 -3.05
C LEU A 230 -16.11 -13.68 -1.91
N SER A 231 -17.04 -12.74 -1.73
CA SER A 231 -17.00 -11.78 -0.62
C SER A 231 -17.11 -12.44 0.75
N THR A 232 -17.65 -13.67 0.81
CA THR A 232 -17.78 -14.43 2.07
C THR A 232 -16.44 -14.63 2.76
N LEU A 233 -15.41 -15.01 2.01
CA LEU A 233 -14.08 -15.19 2.56
C LEU A 233 -13.37 -13.85 2.66
N ALA A 234 -13.43 -13.05 1.58
CA ALA A 234 -12.70 -11.79 1.48
C ALA A 234 -13.11 -10.72 2.50
N MET A 235 -14.23 -10.89 3.20
CA MET A 235 -14.73 -9.97 4.21
C MET A 235 -15.07 -10.68 5.53
N ALA A 236 -14.72 -11.96 5.67
CA ALA A 236 -14.76 -12.64 6.96
C ALA A 236 -13.56 -12.21 7.81
N GLU A 237 -13.67 -12.37 9.12
CA GLU A 237 -12.61 -12.00 10.06
C GLU A 237 -11.43 -12.99 9.98
N SER A 238 -11.73 -14.30 9.97
CA SER A 238 -10.70 -15.33 9.79
C SER A 238 -11.27 -16.70 9.46
N ILE A 239 -10.47 -17.54 8.81
CA ILE A 239 -10.73 -18.96 8.64
C ILE A 239 -9.52 -19.78 9.09
N MET A 240 -9.77 -20.87 9.82
CA MET A 240 -8.74 -21.77 10.31
C MET A 240 -9.15 -23.23 10.11
N LEU A 241 -8.18 -24.06 9.71
CA LEU A 241 -8.33 -25.50 9.66
C LEU A 241 -7.42 -26.18 10.70
N LYS A 242 -7.95 -27.19 11.38
CA LYS A 242 -7.26 -27.99 12.38
C LYS A 242 -7.28 -29.46 12.00
N VAL A 243 -6.16 -30.14 12.19
CA VAL A 243 -6.05 -31.59 12.05
C VAL A 243 -5.71 -32.20 13.41
N ASN A 244 -6.54 -33.11 13.88
CA ASN A 244 -6.43 -33.76 15.19
C ASN A 244 -6.31 -32.74 16.35
N GLY A 245 -7.03 -31.62 16.24
CA GLY A 245 -7.05 -30.53 17.21
C GLY A 245 -5.87 -29.54 17.11
N ASN A 246 -4.94 -29.73 16.17
CA ASN A 246 -3.81 -28.82 15.95
C ASN A 246 -4.06 -27.98 14.68
N PRO A 247 -3.87 -26.64 14.73
CA PRO A 247 -3.97 -25.80 13.53
C PRO A 247 -3.00 -26.26 12.44
N VAL A 248 -3.46 -26.26 11.19
CA VAL A 248 -2.58 -26.44 10.03
C VAL A 248 -1.86 -25.13 9.78
N SER A 249 -0.54 -25.21 9.65
CA SER A 249 0.34 -24.06 9.42
C SER A 249 0.51 -23.76 7.93
N GLY A 250 0.75 -22.50 7.61
CA GLY A 250 0.98 -22.03 6.25
C GLY A 250 -0.29 -21.43 5.65
N ASP A 251 -0.10 -20.62 4.62
CA ASP A 251 -1.19 -19.91 3.97
C ASP A 251 -1.94 -20.89 3.05
N PRO A 252 -3.28 -20.98 3.17
CA PRO A 252 -4.08 -21.75 2.25
C PRO A 252 -4.06 -21.17 0.83
N ILE A 253 -4.54 -21.97 -0.12
CA ILE A 253 -4.78 -21.52 -1.50
C ILE A 253 -6.29 -21.47 -1.75
N GLU A 254 -6.77 -20.30 -2.12
CA GLU A 254 -8.17 -20.02 -2.41
C GLU A 254 -8.44 -20.10 -3.91
N THR A 255 -9.55 -20.70 -4.29
CA THR A 255 -10.00 -20.79 -5.69
C THR A 255 -11.49 -20.50 -5.79
N ALA A 256 -11.90 -19.92 -6.92
CA ALA A 256 -13.31 -19.75 -7.24
C ALA A 256 -13.85 -21.03 -7.90
N VAL A 257 -14.95 -21.58 -7.37
CA VAL A 257 -15.68 -22.71 -7.96
C VAL A 257 -17.12 -22.25 -8.23
N GLY A 258 -17.36 -21.71 -9.42
CA GLY A 258 -18.62 -21.02 -9.72
C GLY A 258 -18.78 -19.77 -8.84
N ASP A 259 -19.88 -19.69 -8.10
CA ASP A 259 -20.12 -18.60 -7.13
C ASP A 259 -19.58 -18.94 -5.72
N THR A 260 -18.98 -20.12 -5.53
CA THR A 260 -18.46 -20.57 -4.23
C THR A 260 -16.94 -20.37 -4.13
N VAL A 261 -16.42 -20.33 -2.91
CA VAL A 261 -14.98 -20.26 -2.65
C VAL A 261 -14.50 -21.57 -2.04
N ARG A 262 -13.41 -22.12 -2.58
CA ARG A 262 -12.72 -23.30 -2.05
C ARG A 262 -11.38 -22.87 -1.46
N VAL A 263 -11.18 -23.14 -0.18
CA VAL A 263 -9.95 -22.86 0.57
C VAL A 263 -9.23 -24.17 0.82
N THR A 264 -7.97 -24.29 0.40
CA THR A 264 -7.22 -25.55 0.46
C THR A 264 -5.92 -25.38 1.24
N TRP A 265 -5.79 -26.12 2.34
CA TRP A 265 -4.59 -26.15 3.18
C TRP A 265 -3.70 -27.33 2.81
N THR A 266 -2.38 -27.14 2.92
CA THR A 266 -1.40 -28.23 2.78
C THR A 266 -1.00 -28.73 4.16
N TRP A 267 -1.38 -29.96 4.49
CA TRP A 267 -0.98 -30.63 5.73
C TRP A 267 0.14 -31.63 5.49
N THR A 268 1.29 -31.41 6.14
CA THR A 268 2.52 -32.23 6.01
C THR A 268 2.80 -33.09 7.24
N GLY A 269 1.81 -33.23 8.13
CA GLY A 269 1.95 -33.93 9.41
C GLY A 269 1.67 -35.43 9.37
N ALA A 270 1.52 -36.02 8.18
CA ALA A 270 1.14 -37.41 8.00
C ALA A 270 2.20 -38.38 8.53
N ALA A 271 1.78 -39.46 9.18
CA ALA A 271 2.69 -40.47 9.74
C ALA A 271 3.23 -41.47 8.70
N GLY A 272 2.63 -41.50 7.50
CA GLY A 272 2.90 -42.46 6.44
C GLY A 272 2.04 -43.73 6.54
N GLY A 273 1.55 -44.21 5.40
CA GLY A 273 0.60 -45.33 5.32
C GLY A 273 -0.84 -44.90 5.59
N THR A 274 -1.71 -45.85 5.94
CA THR A 274 -3.11 -45.58 6.23
C THR A 274 -3.30 -45.05 7.65
N GLU A 275 -3.92 -43.87 7.78
CA GLU A 275 -4.27 -43.28 9.07
C GLU A 275 -5.63 -42.55 9.03
N THR A 276 -6.29 -42.44 10.18
CA THR A 276 -7.54 -41.68 10.32
C THR A 276 -7.23 -40.33 10.94
N ILE A 277 -7.69 -39.26 10.29
CA ILE A 277 -7.54 -37.88 10.75
C ILE A 277 -8.91 -37.27 11.07
N ASN A 278 -8.96 -36.44 12.10
CA ASN A 278 -10.09 -35.55 12.36
C ASN A 278 -9.75 -34.16 11.82
N VAL A 279 -10.61 -33.64 10.95
CA VAL A 279 -10.47 -32.32 10.34
C VAL A 279 -11.58 -31.42 10.89
N GLU A 280 -11.21 -30.27 11.44
CA GLU A 280 -12.11 -29.24 11.96
C GLU A 280 -11.85 -27.92 11.23
N VAL A 281 -12.92 -27.22 10.85
CA VAL A 281 -12.87 -25.86 10.31
C VAL A 281 -13.56 -24.91 11.27
N GLU A 282 -12.98 -23.73 11.43
CA GLU A 282 -13.49 -22.63 12.24
C GLU A 282 -13.44 -21.36 11.40
N LEU A 283 -14.61 -20.77 11.12
CA LEU A 283 -14.76 -19.53 10.38
C LEU A 283 -15.34 -18.47 11.33
N GLU A 284 -14.58 -17.42 11.60
CA GLU A 284 -15.07 -16.21 12.25
C GLU A 284 -15.61 -15.29 11.17
N PHE A 285 -16.94 -15.24 11.03
CA PHE A 285 -17.58 -14.46 9.98
C PHE A 285 -17.62 -12.96 10.28
N GLN A 286 -17.78 -12.59 11.56
CA GLN A 286 -17.76 -11.21 12.03
C GLN A 286 -17.02 -11.11 13.37
N PRO A 287 -16.32 -9.99 13.64
CA PRO A 287 -15.67 -9.74 14.91
C PRO A 287 -16.65 -9.84 16.09
N GLY A 288 -16.28 -10.58 17.13
CA GLY A 288 -17.05 -10.66 18.37
C GLY A 288 -18.32 -11.53 18.29
N GLN A 289 -18.63 -12.11 17.14
CA GLN A 289 -19.68 -13.12 16.98
C GLN A 289 -19.12 -14.55 17.15
N PRO A 290 -19.93 -15.55 17.52
CA PRO A 290 -19.49 -16.92 17.61
C PRO A 290 -19.02 -17.46 16.25
N SER A 291 -17.87 -18.12 16.23
CA SER A 291 -17.34 -18.76 15.02
C SER A 291 -18.23 -19.92 14.55
N LEU A 292 -18.41 -20.02 13.23
CA LEU A 292 -19.03 -21.15 12.56
C LEU A 292 -18.05 -22.33 12.54
N ARG A 293 -18.48 -23.50 13.00
CA ARG A 293 -17.60 -24.67 13.16
C ARG A 293 -18.19 -25.93 12.55
N GLY A 294 -17.34 -26.68 11.86
CA GLY A 294 -17.68 -27.99 11.29
C GLY A 294 -16.53 -28.96 11.46
N SER A 295 -16.81 -30.26 11.52
CA SER A 295 -15.76 -31.29 11.56
C SER A 295 -16.18 -32.57 10.87
N THR A 296 -15.21 -33.29 10.32
CA THR A 296 -15.39 -34.62 9.73
C THR A 296 -14.13 -35.47 9.97
N THR A 297 -14.24 -36.77 9.69
CA THR A 297 -13.12 -37.70 9.79
C THR A 297 -12.85 -38.35 8.44
N TYR A 298 -11.58 -38.37 8.04
CA TYR A 298 -11.12 -39.02 6.81
C TYR A 298 -10.16 -40.16 7.14
N GLU A 299 -10.21 -41.23 6.34
CA GLU A 299 -9.15 -42.23 6.28
C GLU A 299 -8.27 -41.89 5.08
N ILE A 300 -7.02 -41.53 5.32
CA ILE A 300 -6.05 -41.14 4.29
C ILE A 300 -4.97 -42.21 4.18
N GLU A 301 -4.37 -42.35 2.99
CA GLU A 301 -3.20 -43.21 2.77
C GLU A 301 -2.09 -42.39 2.10
N THR A 302 -1.03 -42.08 2.84
CA THR A 302 0.13 -41.33 2.33
C THR A 302 1.28 -42.27 1.98
N PHE A 303 2.02 -41.93 0.93
CA PHE A 303 3.10 -42.75 0.39
C PHE A 303 4.41 -41.97 0.42
N ASP A 304 5.43 -42.52 1.09
CA ASP A 304 6.76 -41.92 1.25
C ASP A 304 6.80 -40.69 2.18
N THR A 305 7.84 -40.55 3.00
CA THR A 305 7.96 -39.49 4.02
C THR A 305 8.65 -38.23 3.49
N GLY A 306 8.54 -37.93 2.18
CA GLY A 306 9.23 -36.77 1.61
C GLY A 306 9.03 -36.54 0.11
N GLY A 307 7.86 -36.90 -0.43
CA GLY A 307 7.58 -36.92 -1.88
C GLY A 307 6.63 -35.82 -2.41
N GLY A 308 6.26 -34.83 -1.60
CA GLY A 308 5.32 -33.76 -2.00
C GLY A 308 6.00 -32.45 -2.41
N THR A 309 5.24 -31.58 -3.08
CA THR A 309 5.68 -30.24 -3.52
C THR A 309 5.60 -29.19 -2.40
N GLY A 310 4.92 -29.48 -1.30
CA GLY A 310 4.76 -28.60 -0.14
C GLY A 310 3.73 -27.48 -0.30
N THR A 311 3.08 -27.36 -1.47
CA THR A 311 2.04 -26.36 -1.73
C THR A 311 0.99 -26.96 -2.66
N TYR A 312 -0.29 -26.64 -2.43
CA TYR A 312 -1.37 -27.06 -3.30
C TYR A 312 -1.29 -26.34 -4.64
N TYR A 313 -1.36 -27.10 -5.74
CA TYR A 313 -1.45 -26.54 -7.08
C TYR A 313 -2.88 -26.66 -7.59
N PRO A 314 -3.66 -25.57 -7.61
CA PRO A 314 -5.06 -25.63 -7.95
C PRO A 314 -5.28 -25.85 -9.47
N PRO A 315 -6.33 -26.61 -9.85
CA PRO A 315 -6.72 -26.78 -11.25
C PRO A 315 -7.43 -25.55 -11.84
N ASP A 316 -8.00 -24.70 -10.98
CA ASP A 316 -8.70 -23.47 -11.34
C ASP A 316 -7.88 -22.25 -10.89
N GLU A 317 -8.17 -21.08 -11.48
CA GLU A 317 -7.46 -19.84 -11.15
C GLU A 317 -7.59 -19.51 -9.65
N PRO A 318 -6.47 -19.26 -8.94
CA PRO A 318 -6.51 -18.87 -7.55
C PRO A 318 -7.10 -17.47 -7.38
N LEU A 319 -7.64 -17.18 -6.20
CA LEU A 319 -8.07 -15.82 -5.88
C LEU A 319 -6.86 -14.89 -5.74
N ARG A 320 -7.07 -13.60 -6.02
CA ARG A 320 -6.05 -12.55 -5.90
C ARG A 320 -5.94 -11.97 -4.49
N THR A 321 -6.93 -12.24 -3.65
CA THR A 321 -6.99 -11.79 -2.26
C THR A 321 -7.94 -12.72 -1.51
N ASP A 322 -7.60 -12.99 -0.26
CA ASP A 322 -8.42 -13.65 0.76
C ASP A 322 -9.14 -12.64 1.67
N GLY A 323 -8.98 -11.33 1.42
CA GLY A 323 -9.49 -10.23 2.24
C GLY A 323 -8.42 -9.49 3.03
N ALA A 324 -7.29 -10.13 3.37
CA ALA A 324 -6.19 -9.49 4.09
C ALA A 324 -5.33 -8.61 3.17
N GLY A 325 -5.27 -8.97 1.89
CA GLY A 325 -4.49 -8.29 0.87
C GLY A 325 -2.99 -8.64 0.92
N SER A 326 -2.32 -8.46 -0.21
CA SER A 326 -0.91 -8.80 -0.35
C SER A 326 0.02 -7.63 0.00
N SER A 327 1.24 -7.91 0.48
CA SER A 327 2.24 -6.86 0.71
C SER A 327 2.93 -6.44 -0.59
N MET A 328 3.27 -5.15 -0.69
CA MET A 328 3.96 -4.57 -1.85
C MET A 328 5.14 -3.68 -1.44
N ILE A 329 6.30 -3.92 -2.06
CA ILE A 329 7.48 -3.04 -1.95
C ILE A 329 7.75 -2.39 -3.29
N LEU A 330 7.77 -1.06 -3.29
CA LEU A 330 7.93 -0.24 -4.48
C LEU A 330 9.23 0.56 -4.41
N ASP A 331 10.17 0.24 -5.31
CA ASP A 331 11.44 0.94 -5.47
C ASP A 331 11.47 1.68 -6.81
N ILE A 332 11.57 3.01 -6.77
CA ILE A 332 11.59 3.85 -7.97
C ILE A 332 12.89 4.63 -8.05
N SER A 333 13.61 4.50 -9.16
CA SER A 333 14.76 5.31 -9.50
C SER A 333 14.47 6.13 -10.74
N MET A 334 14.77 7.42 -10.71
CA MET A 334 14.58 8.32 -11.85
C MET A 334 15.85 9.13 -12.12
N ASP A 335 16.19 9.29 -13.39
CA ASP A 335 17.33 10.09 -13.84
C ASP A 335 16.88 11.06 -14.94
N LEU A 336 17.04 12.37 -14.70
CA LEU A 336 16.71 13.43 -15.65
C LEU A 336 17.97 13.99 -16.31
N GLU A 337 18.07 13.81 -17.63
CA GLU A 337 19.17 14.31 -18.44
C GLU A 337 18.70 15.12 -19.64
N SER A 338 19.57 15.97 -20.19
CA SER A 338 19.31 16.58 -21.50
C SER A 338 19.99 15.75 -22.59
N ARG A 339 19.19 15.22 -23.51
CA ARG A 339 19.66 14.40 -24.64
C ARG A 339 18.97 14.86 -25.92
N ASP A 340 19.75 14.98 -27.00
CA ASP A 340 19.26 15.36 -28.34
C ASP A 340 18.41 16.64 -28.41
N GLY A 341 18.66 17.60 -27.50
CA GLY A 341 17.94 18.87 -27.45
C GLY A 341 16.61 18.84 -26.70
N GLY A 342 16.25 17.70 -26.10
CA GLY A 342 15.11 17.55 -25.19
C GLY A 342 15.55 17.20 -23.76
N LEU A 343 14.57 17.17 -22.86
CA LEU A 343 14.72 16.61 -21.51
C LEU A 343 14.21 15.17 -21.55
N MET A 344 15.08 14.22 -21.20
CA MET A 344 14.76 12.80 -21.11
C MET A 344 14.68 12.41 -19.65
N LEU A 345 13.57 11.81 -19.24
CA LEU A 345 13.41 11.18 -17.94
C LEU A 345 13.50 9.67 -18.12
N GLU A 346 14.54 9.07 -17.54
CA GLU A 346 14.66 7.62 -17.39
C GLU A 346 14.05 7.24 -16.04
N ARG A 347 13.18 6.22 -16.02
CA ARG A 347 12.52 5.73 -14.81
C ARG A 347 12.64 4.21 -14.75
N ILE A 348 13.15 3.72 -13.63
CA ILE A 348 13.16 2.30 -13.27
C ILE A 348 12.23 2.12 -12.08
N THR A 349 11.13 1.42 -12.28
CA THR A 349 10.16 1.08 -11.25
C THR A 349 10.23 -0.42 -11.00
N THR A 350 10.55 -0.80 -9.77
CA THR A 350 10.61 -2.19 -9.31
C THR A 350 9.51 -2.41 -8.30
N ILE A 351 8.63 -3.37 -8.57
CA ILE A 351 7.50 -3.75 -7.73
C ILE A 351 7.75 -5.17 -7.25
N THR A 352 7.99 -5.35 -5.96
CA THR A 352 8.08 -6.67 -5.33
C THR A 352 6.74 -6.98 -4.68
N ILE A 353 6.14 -8.10 -5.08
CA ILE A 353 4.79 -8.53 -4.74
C ILE A 353 4.90 -9.84 -3.96
N ASP A 354 4.19 -9.96 -2.84
CA ASP A 354 4.16 -11.16 -2.00
C ASP A 354 2.76 -11.80 -1.93
N ASN A 355 2.60 -12.88 -1.15
CA ASN A 355 1.34 -13.53 -0.79
C ASN A 355 0.47 -13.99 -1.99
N GLU A 356 -0.86 -13.87 -1.87
CA GLU A 356 -1.87 -14.37 -2.81
C GLU A 356 -1.66 -13.79 -4.21
N MET A 357 -1.31 -12.50 -4.29
CA MET A 357 -1.05 -11.85 -5.57
C MET A 357 0.20 -12.43 -6.26
N ALA A 358 1.26 -12.73 -5.49
CA ALA A 358 2.44 -13.36 -6.04
C ALA A 358 2.14 -14.79 -6.52
N PHE A 359 1.36 -15.57 -5.76
CA PHE A 359 0.90 -16.89 -6.17
C PHE A 359 0.06 -16.83 -7.45
N TRP A 360 -0.90 -15.91 -7.52
CA TRP A 360 -1.76 -15.69 -8.70
C TRP A 360 -0.93 -15.35 -9.94
N MET A 361 0.08 -14.47 -9.81
CA MET A 361 0.98 -14.14 -10.93
C MET A 361 1.80 -15.35 -11.39
N ARG A 362 2.32 -16.16 -10.45
CA ARG A 362 3.10 -17.36 -10.76
C ARG A 362 2.25 -18.40 -11.48
N TRP A 363 1.07 -18.66 -10.94
CA TRP A 363 0.10 -19.57 -11.53
C TRP A 363 -0.32 -19.11 -12.93
N GLY A 364 -0.55 -17.80 -13.10
CA GLY A 364 -0.89 -17.22 -14.41
C GLY A 364 0.22 -17.34 -15.45
N MET A 365 1.49 -17.24 -15.05
CA MET A 365 2.62 -17.46 -15.97
C MET A 365 2.70 -18.91 -16.46
N ASP A 366 2.46 -19.88 -15.58
CA ASP A 366 2.41 -21.33 -15.89
C ASP A 366 1.15 -21.72 -16.71
N HIS A 367 0.27 -20.76 -17.00
CA HIS A 367 -0.95 -20.92 -17.81
C HIS A 367 -0.94 -20.04 -19.09
N ILE A 368 0.20 -19.50 -19.50
CA ILE A 368 0.28 -18.63 -20.68
C ILE A 368 -0.20 -19.38 -21.94
N GLY A 369 -1.23 -18.83 -22.58
CA GLY A 369 -1.84 -19.40 -23.78
C GLY A 369 -2.87 -20.48 -23.53
N ASP A 370 -3.30 -20.71 -22.29
CA ASP A 370 -4.43 -21.58 -21.98
C ASP A 370 -5.75 -21.01 -22.55
N GLU A 371 -6.53 -21.89 -23.19
CA GLU A 371 -7.81 -21.57 -23.82
C GLU A 371 -8.99 -21.74 -22.85
N ASN A 372 -8.75 -22.05 -21.58
CA ASN A 372 -9.79 -22.24 -20.58
C ASN A 372 -10.68 -20.99 -20.46
N PRO A 373 -11.99 -21.10 -20.77
CA PRO A 373 -12.91 -19.98 -20.74
C PRO A 373 -13.29 -19.52 -19.32
N SER A 374 -12.83 -20.18 -18.26
CA SER A 374 -13.00 -19.69 -16.88
C SER A 374 -11.94 -18.66 -16.46
N LEU A 375 -10.79 -18.62 -17.13
CA LEU A 375 -9.68 -17.71 -16.78
C LEU A 375 -10.09 -16.24 -16.83
N SER A 376 -9.65 -15.45 -15.87
CA SER A 376 -9.86 -14.01 -15.86
C SER A 376 -9.35 -13.38 -17.16
N PRO A 377 -9.97 -12.29 -17.64
CA PRO A 377 -9.56 -11.63 -18.88
C PRO A 377 -8.08 -11.20 -18.87
N MET A 378 -7.52 -10.98 -17.69
CA MET A 378 -6.14 -10.53 -17.48
C MET A 378 -5.13 -11.65 -17.78
N LEU A 379 -5.42 -12.89 -17.37
CA LEU A 379 -4.59 -14.05 -17.70
C LEU A 379 -4.86 -14.57 -19.11
N ARG A 380 -6.14 -14.61 -19.51
CA ARG A 380 -6.57 -15.11 -20.83
C ARG A 380 -6.07 -14.28 -22.01
N ALA A 381 -5.69 -13.02 -21.79
CA ALA A 381 -5.18 -12.15 -22.85
C ALA A 381 -3.79 -12.57 -23.36
N PHE A 382 -3.04 -13.36 -22.60
CA PHE A 382 -1.72 -13.84 -23.02
C PHE A 382 -1.88 -14.93 -24.07
N SER A 383 -1.30 -14.69 -25.24
CA SER A 383 -1.21 -15.70 -26.29
C SER A 383 -0.11 -16.70 -25.98
N ALA A 384 -0.27 -17.95 -26.43
CA ALA A 384 0.73 -19.01 -26.21
C ALA A 384 2.13 -18.63 -26.71
N GLY A 385 2.25 -17.94 -27.84
CA GLY A 385 3.55 -17.57 -28.39
C GLY A 385 4.44 -18.80 -28.62
N ALA A 386 5.60 -18.83 -27.97
CA ALA A 386 6.51 -19.97 -27.97
C ALA A 386 6.24 -21.04 -26.89
N VAL A 387 5.33 -20.78 -25.94
CA VAL A 387 4.97 -21.71 -24.85
C VAL A 387 4.23 -22.93 -25.43
N SER A 388 4.73 -24.12 -25.14
CA SER A 388 4.14 -25.39 -25.56
C SER A 388 3.20 -25.98 -24.49
N GLU A 389 2.42 -27.00 -24.87
CA GLU A 389 1.57 -27.72 -23.91
C GLU A 389 2.38 -28.51 -22.86
N GLU A 390 3.66 -28.77 -23.09
CA GLU A 390 4.53 -29.45 -22.11
C GLU A 390 5.07 -28.47 -21.06
N ASP A 391 5.16 -27.18 -21.41
CA ASP A 391 5.61 -26.12 -20.50
C ASP A 391 4.48 -25.70 -19.55
N ARG A 392 3.24 -25.66 -20.06
CA ARG A 392 2.06 -25.26 -19.27
C ARG A 392 1.71 -26.27 -18.20
N VAL A 393 1.19 -25.75 -17.10
CA VAL A 393 0.69 -26.54 -15.96
C VAL A 393 1.77 -27.48 -15.43
N SER A 394 3.04 -27.11 -15.63
CA SER A 394 4.19 -27.91 -15.20
C SER A 394 4.48 -27.73 -13.71
N ARG A 395 3.79 -26.75 -13.08
CA ARG A 395 3.97 -26.32 -11.69
C ARG A 395 5.29 -25.60 -11.43
N SER A 396 6.03 -25.28 -12.49
CA SER A 396 7.25 -24.50 -12.44
C SER A 396 7.31 -23.56 -13.62
N ILE A 397 7.59 -22.29 -13.37
CA ILE A 397 7.67 -21.28 -14.42
C ILE A 397 8.94 -21.52 -15.22
N GLU A 398 8.75 -21.87 -16.48
CA GLU A 398 9.84 -22.12 -17.42
C GLU A 398 10.35 -20.81 -18.03
N GLU A 399 11.60 -20.84 -18.52
CA GLU A 399 12.24 -19.66 -19.12
C GLU A 399 11.45 -19.11 -20.32
N VAL A 400 10.80 -19.99 -21.07
CA VAL A 400 9.97 -19.63 -22.22
C VAL A 400 8.72 -18.86 -21.79
N GLU A 401 8.08 -19.27 -20.69
CA GLU A 401 6.89 -18.61 -20.15
C GLU A 401 7.23 -17.23 -19.61
N ARG A 402 8.33 -17.12 -18.85
CA ARG A 402 8.83 -15.83 -18.36
C ARG A 402 9.14 -14.87 -19.51
N SER A 403 9.87 -15.35 -20.52
CA SER A 403 10.21 -14.55 -21.71
C SER A 403 8.96 -14.10 -22.47
N GLU A 404 7.95 -14.97 -22.58
CA GLU A 404 6.70 -14.65 -23.26
C GLU A 404 5.82 -13.67 -22.46
N PHE A 405 5.81 -13.79 -21.14
CA PHE A 405 5.18 -12.82 -20.24
C PHE A 405 5.79 -11.42 -20.43
N GLU A 406 7.12 -11.30 -20.29
CA GLU A 406 7.85 -10.04 -20.44
C GLU A 406 7.58 -9.38 -21.81
N ARG A 407 7.60 -10.19 -22.88
CA ARG A 407 7.36 -9.72 -24.25
C ARG A 407 5.94 -9.17 -24.44
N GLN A 408 4.92 -9.87 -23.94
CA GLN A 408 3.52 -9.50 -24.16
C GLN A 408 3.05 -8.38 -23.22
N MET A 409 3.64 -8.27 -22.03
CA MET A 409 3.39 -7.19 -21.07
C MET A 409 3.67 -5.80 -21.62
N VAL A 410 4.51 -5.65 -22.65
CA VAL A 410 4.72 -4.36 -23.33
C VAL A 410 3.41 -3.80 -23.90
N SER A 411 2.51 -4.69 -24.34
CA SER A 411 1.20 -4.34 -24.87
C SER A 411 0.06 -4.53 -23.87
N LEU A 412 0.14 -5.57 -23.03
CA LEU A 412 -0.91 -5.93 -22.07
C LEU A 412 -0.76 -5.22 -20.72
N GLY A 413 0.39 -4.57 -20.48
CA GLY A 413 0.76 -3.94 -19.20
C GLY A 413 -0.33 -3.04 -18.61
N PRO A 414 -0.91 -2.09 -19.36
CA PRO A 414 -2.02 -1.28 -18.87
C PRO A 414 -3.20 -2.11 -18.34
N MET A 415 -3.64 -3.11 -19.10
CA MET A 415 -4.75 -3.97 -18.68
C MET A 415 -4.38 -4.81 -17.46
N TYR A 416 -3.19 -5.41 -17.47
CA TYR A 416 -2.73 -6.32 -16.42
C TYR A 416 -2.53 -5.59 -15.08
N LEU A 417 -1.89 -4.42 -15.10
CA LEU A 417 -1.64 -3.63 -13.90
C LEU A 417 -2.93 -2.99 -13.36
N ASN A 418 -3.75 -2.35 -14.20
CA ASN A 418 -4.97 -1.69 -13.73
C ASN A 418 -6.01 -2.69 -13.21
N ALA A 419 -6.33 -3.71 -14.00
CA ALA A 419 -7.46 -4.60 -13.69
C ALA A 419 -7.04 -5.92 -13.02
N GLY A 420 -5.80 -6.36 -13.25
CA GLY A 420 -5.23 -7.54 -12.58
C GLY A 420 -4.71 -7.19 -11.20
N LEU A 421 -3.79 -6.22 -11.14
CA LEU A 421 -3.08 -5.82 -9.92
C LEU A 421 -3.73 -4.64 -9.16
N GLY A 422 -4.76 -3.99 -9.71
CA GLY A 422 -5.38 -2.82 -9.06
C GLY A 422 -4.46 -1.60 -8.97
N LEU A 423 -3.48 -1.49 -9.88
CA LEU A 423 -2.50 -0.40 -9.92
C LEU A 423 -2.77 0.50 -11.13
N ASP A 424 -3.05 1.78 -10.88
CA ASP A 424 -3.16 2.79 -11.93
C ASP A 424 -1.81 2.98 -12.62
N THR A 425 -1.74 2.50 -13.85
CA THR A 425 -0.50 2.50 -14.61
C THR A 425 -0.02 3.88 -14.99
N GLU A 426 -0.93 4.80 -15.31
CA GLU A 426 -0.55 6.13 -15.74
C GLU A 426 0.04 6.91 -14.56
N GLU A 427 -0.51 6.72 -13.37
CA GLU A 427 -0.05 7.37 -12.15
C GLU A 427 1.24 6.74 -11.58
N LEU A 428 1.43 5.43 -11.75
CA LEU A 428 2.63 4.71 -11.28
C LEU A 428 3.82 4.83 -12.25
N LEU A 429 3.59 4.55 -13.53
CA LEU A 429 4.65 4.38 -14.54
C LEU A 429 4.70 5.55 -15.54
N GLY A 430 3.56 6.18 -15.82
CA GLY A 430 3.38 7.15 -16.91
C GLY A 430 2.62 6.57 -18.10
N ASP A 431 2.45 7.36 -19.16
CA ASP A 431 1.71 6.94 -20.35
C ASP A 431 2.53 5.99 -21.23
N PHE A 432 2.07 4.74 -21.35
CA PHE A 432 2.67 3.70 -22.19
C PHE A 432 2.81 4.09 -23.67
N ARG A 433 1.98 5.00 -24.18
CA ARG A 433 2.06 5.49 -25.57
C ARG A 433 3.14 6.55 -25.75
N SER A 434 3.58 7.17 -24.65
CA SER A 434 4.55 8.26 -24.62
C SER A 434 5.97 7.77 -24.33
N PHE A 435 6.15 6.49 -23.97
CA PHE A 435 7.48 5.92 -23.76
C PHE A 435 8.24 5.74 -25.08
N ASN A 436 9.48 6.23 -25.10
CA ASN A 436 10.42 6.01 -26.19
C ASN A 436 11.01 4.60 -26.13
N GLU A 437 11.33 4.13 -24.93
CA GLU A 437 11.78 2.77 -24.65
C GLU A 437 11.00 2.25 -23.44
N LEU A 438 10.53 1.01 -23.53
CA LEU A 438 9.88 0.27 -22.45
C LEU A 438 10.48 -1.14 -22.44
N LYS A 439 11.07 -1.51 -21.30
CA LYS A 439 11.53 -2.88 -21.02
C LYS A 439 10.88 -3.35 -19.73
N ILE A 440 10.38 -4.57 -19.76
CA ILE A 440 9.73 -5.23 -18.63
C ILE A 440 10.52 -6.51 -18.35
N GLU A 441 10.89 -6.71 -17.09
CA GLU A 441 11.60 -7.90 -16.62
C GLU A 441 10.85 -8.50 -15.43
N VAL A 442 10.83 -9.82 -15.33
CA VAL A 442 10.28 -10.56 -14.19
C VAL A 442 11.43 -11.27 -13.48
N ASP A 443 11.52 -11.09 -12.17
CA ASP A 443 12.39 -11.90 -11.31
C ASP A 443 11.53 -12.78 -10.40
N LEU A 444 11.78 -14.09 -10.45
CA LEU A 444 11.12 -15.08 -9.62
C LEU A 444 11.81 -15.26 -8.25
N ASN A 445 12.79 -14.41 -7.94
CA ASN A 445 13.51 -14.35 -6.68
C ASN A 445 14.17 -15.69 -6.28
N GLY A 446 14.65 -16.43 -7.28
CA GLY A 446 15.35 -17.71 -7.10
C GLY A 446 14.45 -18.94 -6.92
N GLN A 447 13.13 -18.79 -7.02
CA GLN A 447 12.17 -19.89 -6.94
C GLN A 447 11.34 -19.96 -8.22
N ASN A 448 11.46 -21.05 -8.98
CA ASN A 448 10.68 -21.23 -10.21
C ASN A 448 9.35 -21.94 -9.96
N ALA A 449 9.21 -22.68 -8.87
CA ALA A 449 7.97 -23.37 -8.55
C ALA A 449 6.80 -22.38 -8.34
N VAL A 450 5.59 -22.84 -8.69
CA VAL A 450 4.34 -22.12 -8.39
C VAL A 450 3.99 -22.36 -6.93
N ILE A 451 4.56 -21.54 -6.05
CA ILE A 451 4.35 -21.54 -4.61
C ILE A 451 4.18 -20.10 -4.10
N ASN A 452 3.76 -19.94 -2.85
CA ASN A 452 3.68 -18.63 -2.21
C ASN A 452 5.10 -18.10 -1.94
N HIS A 453 5.62 -17.31 -2.88
CA HIS A 453 6.95 -16.72 -2.84
C HIS A 453 6.96 -15.42 -3.66
N PRO A 454 7.69 -14.37 -3.24
CA PRO A 454 7.67 -13.08 -3.92
C PRO A 454 7.98 -13.14 -5.41
N VAL A 455 7.31 -12.29 -6.20
CA VAL A 455 7.60 -12.00 -7.61
C VAL A 455 7.95 -10.52 -7.76
N THR A 456 9.00 -10.23 -8.51
CA THR A 456 9.43 -8.85 -8.74
C THR A 456 9.25 -8.46 -10.20
N LEU A 457 8.47 -7.41 -10.46
CA LEU A 457 8.34 -6.79 -11.77
C LEU A 457 9.25 -5.56 -11.84
N ARG A 458 10.06 -5.47 -12.90
CA ARG A 458 10.91 -4.30 -13.15
C ARG A 458 10.56 -3.67 -14.49
N PHE A 459 10.10 -2.43 -14.42
CA PHE A 459 9.81 -1.58 -15.58
C PHE A 459 10.94 -0.59 -15.77
N SER A 460 11.56 -0.58 -16.94
CA SER A 460 12.54 0.44 -17.33
C SER A 460 11.96 1.24 -18.49
N THR A 461 11.72 2.53 -18.27
CA THR A 461 11.03 3.43 -19.19
C THR A 461 11.86 4.67 -19.47
N THR A 462 11.73 5.21 -20.67
CA THR A 462 12.26 6.53 -21.02
C THR A 462 11.18 7.38 -21.67
N GLU A 463 11.04 8.63 -21.21
CA GLU A 463 10.05 9.57 -21.74
C GLU A 463 10.63 10.96 -21.94
N LEU A 464 10.11 11.68 -22.94
CA LEU A 464 10.47 13.08 -23.17
C LEU A 464 9.58 13.98 -22.32
N VAL A 465 10.18 14.78 -21.42
CA VAL A 465 9.43 15.72 -20.58
C VAL A 465 9.53 17.14 -21.11
N GLU A 466 8.47 17.92 -20.94
CA GLU A 466 8.43 19.30 -21.40
C GLU A 466 9.23 20.23 -20.46
N ASP A 467 10.11 21.06 -21.03
CA ASP A 467 10.98 21.95 -20.25
C ASP A 467 10.20 23.07 -19.56
N GLY A 468 10.35 23.17 -18.24
CA GLY A 468 9.74 24.24 -17.44
C GLY A 468 8.25 24.07 -17.20
N MET A 469 7.69 22.89 -17.48
CA MET A 469 6.32 22.52 -17.13
C MET A 469 6.32 21.60 -15.92
N ARG A 470 5.41 21.86 -14.98
CA ARG A 470 5.30 21.06 -13.76
C ARG A 470 4.68 19.71 -14.10
N ILE A 471 5.29 18.64 -13.61
CA ILE A 471 4.79 17.27 -13.75
C ILE A 471 4.67 16.63 -12.37
N ASP A 472 3.78 15.65 -12.26
CA ASP A 472 3.72 14.75 -11.12
C ASP A 472 4.58 13.52 -11.45
N LEU A 473 5.62 13.28 -10.64
CA LEU A 473 6.52 12.14 -10.81
C LEU A 473 5.84 10.84 -10.37
N LEU A 474 5.05 10.93 -9.30
CA LEU A 474 4.30 9.84 -8.72
C LEU A 474 3.11 10.44 -7.95
N ARG A 475 1.95 9.79 -8.03
CA ARG A 475 0.79 10.12 -7.22
C ARG A 475 0.02 8.85 -6.89
N ASN A 476 -1.07 8.98 -6.11
CA ASN A 476 -1.88 7.83 -5.72
C ASN A 476 -2.15 6.92 -6.93
N PHE A 477 -1.66 5.69 -6.82
CA PHE A 477 -1.65 4.70 -7.89
C PHE A 477 -2.37 3.41 -7.47
N ILE A 478 -2.87 3.29 -6.24
CA ILE A 478 -3.62 2.10 -5.82
C ILE A 478 -5.11 2.39 -6.02
N VAL A 479 -5.78 1.48 -6.71
CA VAL A 479 -7.24 1.51 -6.88
C VAL A 479 -7.86 0.72 -5.71
N VAL A 480 -8.40 1.44 -4.73
CA VAL A 480 -9.05 0.85 -3.54
C VAL A 480 -10.30 0.06 -3.93
N GLN A 481 -10.44 -1.13 -3.36
CA GLN A 481 -11.56 -2.05 -3.61
C GLN A 481 -12.14 -2.53 -2.26
N PRO A 482 -13.43 -2.91 -2.20
CA PRO A 482 -14.05 -3.39 -0.95
C PRO A 482 -13.34 -4.61 -0.34
N ALA A 483 -12.89 -5.54 -1.19
CA ALA A 483 -11.93 -6.57 -0.81
C ALA A 483 -10.55 -6.10 -1.24
N PRO A 484 -9.64 -5.75 -0.31
CA PRO A 484 -8.39 -5.12 -0.66
C PRO A 484 -7.44 -6.13 -1.33
N LEU A 485 -6.84 -5.73 -2.45
CA LEU A 485 -5.81 -6.54 -3.15
C LEU A 485 -4.44 -6.42 -2.49
N TRP A 486 -4.20 -5.29 -1.84
CA TRP A 486 -2.98 -4.99 -1.12
C TRP A 486 -3.30 -4.93 0.37
N SER A 487 -2.33 -5.08 1.28
CA SER A 487 -2.53 -4.81 2.71
C SER A 487 -2.06 -3.39 3.00
N ASP A 488 -0.76 -3.20 2.81
CA ASP A 488 0.03 -2.01 2.98
C ASP A 488 1.15 -2.03 1.94
N TYR A 489 1.78 -0.88 1.73
CA TYR A 489 2.93 -0.81 0.85
C TYR A 489 4.07 0.02 1.43
N SER A 490 5.29 -0.33 1.04
CA SER A 490 6.49 0.46 1.31
C SER A 490 6.99 1.09 0.02
N LEU A 491 7.33 2.38 0.06
CA LEU A 491 7.79 3.15 -1.09
C LEU A 491 9.17 3.74 -0.81
N THR A 492 10.13 3.47 -1.71
CA THR A 492 11.39 4.21 -1.80
C THR A 492 11.54 4.80 -3.19
N LEU A 493 11.60 6.13 -3.28
CA LEU A 493 11.79 6.86 -4.53
C LEU A 493 13.06 7.71 -4.46
N ASN A 494 13.94 7.52 -5.45
CA ASN A 494 15.15 8.29 -5.65
C ASN A 494 15.13 8.92 -7.05
N ALA A 495 15.03 10.24 -7.13
CA ALA A 495 15.12 10.96 -8.40
C ALA A 495 16.37 11.83 -8.45
N ARG A 496 17.07 11.84 -9.59
CA ARG A 496 18.31 12.58 -9.80
C ARG A 496 18.25 13.42 -11.06
N SER A 497 19.03 14.50 -11.08
CA SER A 497 19.27 15.29 -12.29
C SER A 497 20.76 15.37 -12.61
N SER A 498 21.08 15.78 -13.83
CA SER A 498 22.46 16.10 -14.23
C SER A 498 22.91 17.47 -13.73
N ALA A 499 24.19 17.80 -13.93
CA ALA A 499 24.75 19.11 -13.58
C ALA A 499 24.05 20.30 -14.28
N MET A 500 23.46 20.04 -15.46
CA MET A 500 22.84 21.03 -16.35
C MET A 500 21.32 20.94 -16.42
N THR A 501 20.71 19.97 -15.73
CA THR A 501 19.26 19.82 -15.60
C THR A 501 18.86 19.93 -14.14
N ALA A 502 17.64 20.35 -13.86
CA ALA A 502 17.15 20.52 -12.49
C ALA A 502 15.77 19.87 -12.32
N LEU A 503 15.57 19.27 -11.15
CA LEU A 503 14.26 18.85 -10.66
C LEU A 503 13.82 19.87 -9.62
N SER A 504 13.37 21.02 -10.11
CA SER A 504 13.18 22.20 -9.27
C SER A 504 11.81 22.24 -8.60
N ASN A 505 11.72 22.93 -7.44
CA ASN A 505 10.46 23.10 -6.70
C ASN A 505 9.71 21.80 -6.39
N SER A 506 10.46 20.72 -6.13
CA SER A 506 9.91 19.42 -5.77
C SER A 506 9.22 19.46 -4.42
N ILE A 507 7.99 18.96 -4.37
CA ILE A 507 7.14 18.97 -3.18
C ILE A 507 6.26 17.73 -3.14
N VAL A 508 6.07 17.19 -1.94
CA VAL A 508 5.01 16.21 -1.65
C VAL A 508 3.80 16.97 -1.13
N ARG A 509 2.62 16.65 -1.66
CA ARG A 509 1.32 17.22 -1.26
C ARG A 509 0.47 16.15 -0.61
N GLU A 510 -0.52 16.61 0.15
CA GLU A 510 -1.65 15.81 0.66
C GLU A 510 -1.32 14.74 1.71
N SER A 511 -0.04 14.36 1.85
CA SER A 511 0.40 13.35 2.80
C SER A 511 1.47 13.83 3.78
N LYS A 512 1.49 13.22 4.97
CA LYS A 512 2.59 13.28 5.95
C LYS A 512 3.25 11.92 6.20
N ALA A 513 2.84 10.87 5.48
CA ALA A 513 3.32 9.51 5.65
C ALA A 513 4.77 9.32 5.15
N PHE A 514 5.29 10.28 4.39
CA PHE A 514 6.59 10.16 3.72
C PHE A 514 7.67 11.07 4.34
N ASP A 515 8.86 10.52 4.57
CA ASP A 515 10.07 11.31 4.74
C ASP A 515 10.55 11.80 3.37
N PHE A 516 10.52 13.11 3.18
CA PHE A 516 10.87 13.76 1.92
C PHE A 516 12.07 14.68 2.10
N SER A 517 13.09 14.48 1.27
CA SER A 517 14.27 15.32 1.27
C SER A 517 14.72 15.67 -0.14
N VAL A 518 15.23 16.90 -0.28
CA VAL A 518 15.85 17.38 -1.51
C VAL A 518 17.26 17.82 -1.16
N SER A 519 18.22 17.37 -1.94
CA SER A 519 19.59 17.83 -1.89
C SER A 519 20.05 18.27 -3.28
N ARG A 520 20.89 19.29 -3.32
CA ARG A 520 21.42 19.87 -4.54
C ARG A 520 22.93 19.92 -4.46
N MET A 521 23.57 19.28 -5.42
CA MET A 521 25.02 19.28 -5.55
C MET A 521 25.42 19.89 -6.91
N PRO A 522 26.67 20.36 -7.09
CA PRO A 522 27.11 20.91 -8.37
C PRO A 522 26.95 19.95 -9.56
N TRP A 523 26.86 18.65 -9.30
CA TRP A 523 26.70 17.60 -10.32
C TRP A 523 25.25 17.16 -10.54
N GLY A 524 24.27 17.65 -9.77
CA GLY A 524 22.87 17.23 -9.89
C GLY A 524 22.01 17.53 -8.66
N ASP A 525 20.70 17.59 -8.87
CA ASP A 525 19.70 17.49 -7.80
C ASP A 525 19.49 16.00 -7.45
N GLN A 526 19.19 15.73 -6.18
CA GLN A 526 18.80 14.41 -5.68
C GLN A 526 17.59 14.59 -4.76
N ILE A 527 16.50 13.90 -5.10
CA ILE A 527 15.25 13.82 -4.36
C ILE A 527 15.16 12.42 -3.78
N ASN A 528 14.83 12.32 -2.50
CA ASN A 528 14.58 11.06 -1.83
C ASN A 528 13.24 11.15 -1.10
N MET A 529 12.38 10.16 -1.31
CA MET A 529 11.08 10.01 -0.67
C MET A 529 10.96 8.58 -0.16
N GLN A 530 10.68 8.41 1.12
CA GLN A 530 10.58 7.09 1.76
C GLN A 530 9.35 7.03 2.65
N GLY A 531 8.64 5.89 2.63
CA GLY A 531 7.56 5.59 3.56
C GLY A 531 7.39 4.08 3.71
N GLU A 532 6.99 3.64 4.90
CA GLU A 532 6.82 2.23 5.26
C GLU A 532 5.41 2.04 5.83
N ASN A 533 4.78 0.89 5.54
CA ASN A 533 3.42 0.53 5.98
C ASN A 533 2.39 1.62 5.66
N ILE A 534 2.41 2.11 4.42
CA ILE A 534 1.49 3.15 3.95
C ILE A 534 0.14 2.51 3.64
N ASP A 535 -0.93 3.13 4.12
CA ASP A 535 -2.31 2.72 3.85
C ASP A 535 -2.65 2.92 2.36
N GLN A 536 -3.46 2.02 1.81
CA GLN A 536 -3.90 2.07 0.42
C GLN A 536 -4.76 3.31 0.11
N SER A 537 -5.44 3.85 1.11
CA SER A 537 -6.25 5.06 1.00
C SER A 537 -5.43 6.36 1.06
N GLU A 538 -4.13 6.28 1.34
CA GLU A 538 -3.28 7.46 1.50
C GLU A 538 -3.21 8.26 0.20
N THR A 539 -3.66 9.52 0.27
CA THR A 539 -3.65 10.42 -0.88
C THR A 539 -2.36 11.26 -0.89
N PHE A 540 -1.61 11.16 -1.98
CA PHE A 540 -0.38 11.92 -2.14
C PHE A 540 -0.09 12.26 -3.61
N ALA A 541 0.70 13.32 -3.80
CA ALA A 541 1.28 13.67 -5.09
C ALA A 541 2.69 14.25 -4.90
N LEU A 542 3.68 13.65 -5.56
CA LEU A 542 5.04 14.16 -5.68
C LEU A 542 5.18 14.93 -6.99
N SER A 543 5.15 16.26 -6.91
CA SER A 543 5.30 17.12 -8.09
C SER A 543 6.71 17.71 -8.18
N THR A 544 7.23 17.86 -9.41
CA THR A 544 8.49 18.58 -9.68
C THR A 544 8.40 19.44 -10.95
N LEU A 545 9.37 20.34 -11.11
CA LEU A 545 9.54 21.18 -12.30
C LEU A 545 10.85 20.79 -12.99
N PRO A 546 10.84 19.83 -13.94
CA PRO A 546 12.00 19.49 -14.74
C PRO A 546 12.38 20.66 -15.63
N THR A 547 13.67 21.00 -15.68
CA THR A 547 14.13 22.05 -16.59
C THR A 547 15.60 21.92 -16.99
N ALA A 548 15.92 22.34 -18.21
CA ALA A 548 17.28 22.52 -18.71
C ALA A 548 17.78 23.98 -18.57
N SER A 549 16.96 24.85 -17.97
CA SER A 549 17.26 26.27 -17.85
C SER A 549 18.55 26.51 -17.03
N PRO A 550 19.54 27.25 -17.57
CA PRO A 550 20.78 27.56 -16.86
C PRO A 550 20.56 28.35 -15.57
N ALA A 551 19.40 28.99 -15.36
CA ALA A 551 19.10 29.67 -14.11
C ALA A 551 18.84 28.69 -12.95
N TYR A 552 18.26 27.54 -13.26
CA TYR A 552 17.86 26.52 -12.29
C TYR A 552 18.88 25.38 -12.16
N ALA A 553 19.73 25.20 -13.17
CA ALA A 553 20.72 24.14 -13.20
C ALA A 553 21.65 24.14 -11.95
N PRO A 554 21.89 22.97 -11.33
CA PRO A 554 22.65 22.88 -10.08
C PRO A 554 24.08 23.45 -10.16
N LEU A 555 24.81 23.18 -11.25
CA LEU A 555 26.18 23.67 -11.42
C LEU A 555 26.23 25.19 -11.55
N THR A 556 25.40 25.76 -12.42
CA THR A 556 25.40 27.21 -12.68
C THR A 556 24.96 27.96 -11.44
N LEU A 557 23.93 27.48 -10.75
CA LEU A 557 23.46 28.07 -9.51
C LEU A 557 24.55 28.02 -8.44
N THR A 558 25.26 26.90 -8.28
CA THR A 558 26.35 26.78 -7.31
C THR A 558 27.54 27.68 -7.66
N LEU A 559 27.86 27.83 -8.94
CA LEU A 559 28.91 28.77 -9.38
C LEU A 559 28.49 30.22 -9.12
N LEU A 560 27.23 30.57 -9.42
CA LEU A 560 26.70 31.92 -9.19
C LEU A 560 26.69 32.27 -7.70
N THR A 561 26.31 31.34 -6.83
CA THR A 561 26.35 31.57 -5.37
C THR A 561 27.77 31.73 -4.87
N LEU A 562 28.71 30.89 -5.34
CA LEU A 562 30.12 30.99 -4.97
C LEU A 562 30.76 32.30 -5.45
N PHE A 563 30.57 32.68 -6.72
CA PHE A 563 31.06 33.95 -7.26
C PHE A 563 30.39 35.15 -6.59
N GLY A 564 29.11 35.06 -6.26
CA GLY A 564 28.39 36.07 -5.50
C GLY A 564 28.99 36.29 -4.11
N LEU A 565 29.26 35.22 -3.37
CA LEU A 565 29.91 35.27 -2.05
C LEU A 565 31.33 35.85 -2.15
N ILE A 566 32.14 35.35 -3.09
CA ILE A 566 33.51 35.85 -3.29
C ILE A 566 33.48 37.35 -3.66
N GLY A 567 32.59 37.75 -4.56
CA GLY A 567 32.42 39.13 -5.01
C GLY A 567 32.00 40.06 -3.88
N ALA A 568 30.98 39.68 -3.11
CA ALA A 568 30.50 40.44 -1.96
C ALA A 568 31.59 40.58 -0.88
N PHE A 569 32.31 39.50 -0.57
CA PHE A 569 33.41 39.53 0.38
C PHE A 569 34.58 40.39 -0.11
N PHE A 570 34.91 40.33 -1.40
CA PHE A 570 35.95 41.17 -2.01
C PHE A 570 35.61 42.65 -1.92
N ILE A 571 34.34 43.03 -2.14
CA ILE A 571 33.84 44.39 -1.92
C ILE A 571 34.05 44.81 -0.46
N GLY A 572 33.71 43.93 0.50
CA GLY A 572 33.97 44.14 1.93
C GLY A 572 35.45 44.37 2.26
N ILE A 573 36.36 43.57 1.70
CA ILE A 573 37.81 43.75 1.84
C ILE A 573 38.27 45.10 1.28
N ARG A 574 37.73 45.50 0.13
CA ARG A 574 38.09 46.77 -0.52
C ARG A 574 37.63 47.97 0.33
N LEU A 575 36.43 47.91 0.91
CA LEU A 575 35.89 48.95 1.79
C LEU A 575 36.65 49.05 3.12
N THR A 576 37.23 47.94 3.61
CA THR A 576 38.01 47.90 4.85
C THR A 576 39.51 48.18 4.67
N ARG A 577 39.96 48.73 3.53
CA ARG A 577 41.39 48.98 3.25
C ARG A 577 42.10 49.83 4.32
N SER A 578 41.38 50.72 5.01
CA SER A 578 41.87 51.58 6.10
C SER A 578 41.24 51.27 7.46
N ARG A 579 40.58 50.11 7.61
CA ARG A 579 39.82 49.71 8.79
C ARG A 579 40.21 48.31 9.28
N ARG A 580 39.78 47.93 10.48
CA ARG A 580 40.08 46.64 11.09
C ARG A 580 39.23 45.52 10.47
N ARG A 581 39.87 44.50 9.88
CA ARG A 581 39.21 43.39 9.16
C ARG A 581 38.70 42.24 10.03
N THR A 582 39.03 42.22 11.33
CA THR A 582 38.74 41.10 12.24
C THR A 582 37.25 40.74 12.28
N TYR A 583 36.36 41.73 12.28
CA TYR A 583 34.90 41.51 12.30
C TYR A 583 34.39 40.88 11.00
N LEU A 584 34.90 41.35 9.85
CA LEU A 584 34.55 40.79 8.54
C LEU A 584 35.01 39.33 8.40
N TYR A 585 36.17 38.97 8.95
CA TYR A 585 36.62 37.58 8.95
C TYR A 585 35.80 36.68 9.88
N LEU A 586 35.25 37.20 10.97
CA LEU A 586 34.38 36.43 11.87
C LEU A 586 33.05 36.11 11.19
N GLU A 587 32.51 37.03 10.39
CA GLU A 587 31.28 36.84 9.61
C GLU A 587 31.43 35.90 8.41
N MET A 588 32.63 35.35 8.15
CA MET A 588 32.81 34.32 7.11
C MET A 588 32.03 33.04 7.41
N ILE A 589 31.60 32.82 8.66
CA ILE A 589 30.71 31.72 9.04
C ILE A 589 29.31 31.80 8.38
N LEU A 590 28.94 32.97 7.83
CA LEU A 590 27.69 33.11 7.06
C LEU A 590 27.80 32.53 5.64
N ALA A 591 29.02 32.40 5.09
CA ALA A 591 29.23 31.79 3.78
C ALA A 591 28.80 30.31 3.72
N PRO A 592 29.23 29.42 4.65
CA PRO A 592 28.76 28.03 4.65
C PRO A 592 27.23 27.94 4.89
N PHE A 593 26.60 28.90 5.57
CA PHE A 593 25.14 28.92 5.71
C PHE A 593 24.44 29.10 4.35
N VAL A 594 24.88 30.04 3.51
CA VAL A 594 24.33 30.22 2.15
C VAL A 594 24.59 28.99 1.27
N LEU A 595 25.75 28.35 1.42
CA LEU A 595 26.06 27.11 0.72
C LEU A 595 25.17 25.96 1.19
N LEU A 596 24.87 25.85 2.49
CA LEU A 596 23.92 24.86 3.03
C LEU A 596 22.50 25.09 2.50
N VAL A 597 22.02 26.34 2.45
CA VAL A 597 20.71 26.66 1.84
C VAL A 597 20.67 26.23 0.37
N THR A 598 21.77 26.42 -0.35
CA THR A 598 21.90 25.94 -1.74
C THR A 598 21.90 24.41 -1.80
N MET A 599 22.61 23.76 -0.89
CA MET A 599 22.75 22.30 -0.80
C MET A 599 21.45 21.60 -0.40
N PHE A 600 20.59 22.22 0.40
CA PHE A 600 19.27 21.68 0.75
C PHE A 600 18.20 21.93 -0.32
N GLY A 601 18.59 22.33 -1.54
CA GLY A 601 17.68 22.44 -2.67
C GLY A 601 16.61 23.53 -2.55
N TYR A 602 16.82 24.55 -1.70
CA TYR A 602 15.84 25.63 -1.53
C TYR A 602 15.55 26.36 -2.86
N PRO A 603 14.34 26.93 -3.03
CA PRO A 603 14.00 27.67 -4.23
C PRO A 603 14.98 28.83 -4.48
N ILE A 604 15.22 29.14 -5.76
CA ILE A 604 16.22 30.13 -6.18
C ILE A 604 16.01 31.52 -5.54
N ALA A 605 14.77 31.89 -5.27
CA ALA A 605 14.42 33.13 -4.58
C ALA A 605 15.01 33.18 -3.16
N PHE A 606 14.93 32.09 -2.39
CA PHE A 606 15.49 32.01 -1.04
C PHE A 606 17.02 32.08 -1.06
N ILE A 607 17.66 31.39 -2.00
CA ILE A 607 19.11 31.43 -2.19
C ILE A 607 19.56 32.86 -2.51
N GLY A 608 18.85 33.55 -3.41
CA GLY A 608 19.11 34.94 -3.77
C GLY A 608 18.96 35.90 -2.58
N ILE A 609 17.90 35.73 -1.77
CA ILE A 609 17.69 36.52 -0.55
C ILE A 609 18.80 36.28 0.47
N ALA A 610 19.19 35.03 0.71
CA ALA A 610 20.26 34.67 1.64
C ALA A 610 21.60 35.27 1.20
N LEU A 611 21.96 35.11 -0.07
CA LEU A 611 23.16 35.70 -0.67
C LEU A 611 23.18 37.23 -0.56
N GLY A 612 22.07 37.87 -0.92
CA GLY A 612 21.91 39.33 -0.83
C GLY A 612 21.99 39.84 0.60
N GLY A 613 21.35 39.14 1.54
CA GLY A 613 21.38 39.46 2.98
C GLY A 613 22.81 39.40 3.54
N VAL A 614 23.55 38.33 3.24
CA VAL A 614 24.96 38.21 3.65
C VAL A 614 25.82 39.31 3.03
N ALA A 615 25.62 39.62 1.75
CA ALA A 615 26.34 40.71 1.09
C ALA A 615 26.09 42.07 1.76
N VAL A 616 24.84 42.38 2.12
CA VAL A 616 24.49 43.61 2.85
C VAL A 616 25.14 43.64 4.23
N ILE A 617 25.09 42.54 4.99
CA ILE A 617 25.75 42.42 6.30
C ILE A 617 27.23 42.74 6.17
N TRP A 618 27.94 42.10 5.23
CA TRP A 618 29.37 42.35 5.02
C TRP A 618 29.67 43.79 4.61
N ILE A 619 28.82 44.43 3.81
CA ILE A 619 28.97 45.85 3.44
C ILE A 619 28.79 46.75 4.68
N VAL A 620 27.74 46.51 5.48
CA VAL A 620 27.46 47.29 6.70
C VAL A 620 28.59 47.12 7.70
N THR A 621 29.03 45.89 7.98
CA THR A 621 30.15 45.60 8.88
C THR A 621 31.44 46.23 8.37
N ALA A 622 31.70 46.20 7.06
CA ALA A 622 32.85 46.87 6.47
C ALA A 622 32.83 48.39 6.72
N VAL A 623 31.67 49.04 6.57
CA VAL A 623 31.49 50.49 6.79
C VAL A 623 31.51 50.88 8.27
N ALA A 624 30.95 50.05 9.15
CA ALA A 624 30.89 50.28 10.59
C ALA A 624 32.22 49.95 11.31
N SER A 625 33.08 49.12 10.71
CA SER A 625 34.34 48.68 11.33
C SER A 625 35.26 49.85 11.76
N PRO A 626 35.93 49.76 12.93
CA PRO A 626 36.80 50.84 13.40
C PRO A 626 37.92 51.16 12.41
N ARG A 627 38.18 52.47 12.19
CA ARG A 627 39.35 52.92 11.44
C ARG A 627 40.63 52.52 12.17
N LEU A 628 41.67 52.16 11.43
CA LEU A 628 42.98 51.91 12.01
C LEU A 628 43.53 53.26 12.52
N VAL A 629 43.47 53.48 13.84
CA VAL A 629 44.04 54.69 14.46
C VAL A 629 45.51 54.41 14.78
N GLY A 630 46.39 55.11 14.07
CA GLY A 630 47.83 55.14 14.32
C GLY A 630 48.65 54.79 13.07
N PRO A 631 49.83 55.43 12.87
CA PRO A 631 50.79 54.95 11.88
C PRO A 631 51.14 53.50 12.20
N PRO A 632 51.54 52.67 11.21
CA PRO A 632 51.98 51.31 11.48
C PRO A 632 53.01 51.40 12.61
N ARG A 633 52.76 50.73 13.74
CA ARG A 633 53.80 50.45 14.72
C ARG A 633 54.87 49.71 13.93
N ARG A 634 55.89 50.44 13.46
CA ARG A 634 57.20 49.85 13.20
C ARG A 634 57.47 49.09 14.50
N SER A 635 57.54 47.77 14.40
CA SER A 635 58.14 46.92 15.41
C SER A 635 59.30 47.72 16.00
N ALA A 636 59.21 48.09 17.28
CA ALA A 636 60.29 48.82 17.92
C ALA A 636 61.54 47.96 17.68
N THR A 637 62.43 48.41 16.81
CA THR A 637 63.72 47.76 16.61
C THR A 637 64.32 47.63 18.00
N PRO A 638 64.62 46.41 18.48
CA PRO A 638 65.17 46.23 19.82
C PRO A 638 66.37 47.15 19.98
N ASN A 639 66.31 48.05 20.97
CA ASN A 639 67.35 49.05 21.18
C ASN A 639 68.52 48.37 21.91
N TYR A 640 69.44 47.80 21.13
CA TYR A 640 70.62 47.14 21.66
C TYR A 640 71.66 48.18 22.15
N PRO A 641 72.29 47.98 23.32
CA PRO A 641 73.37 48.84 23.78
C PRO A 641 74.53 48.83 22.77
N LYS A 642 75.08 50.01 22.48
CA LYS A 642 76.18 50.18 21.52
C LYS A 642 77.49 50.47 22.24
N ILE A 643 78.55 49.74 21.87
CA ILE A 643 79.91 49.97 22.39
C ILE A 643 80.84 50.49 21.27
N PRO A 644 81.72 51.47 21.55
CA PRO A 644 82.68 51.95 20.56
C PRO A 644 83.80 50.92 20.35
N CYS A 645 84.21 50.74 19.09
CA CYS A 645 85.38 49.91 18.77
C CYS A 645 86.67 50.60 19.26
N PRO A 646 87.55 49.91 20.02
CA PRO A 646 88.80 50.51 20.50
C PRO A 646 89.72 51.03 19.37
N ALA A 647 89.64 50.41 18.18
CA ALA A 647 90.54 50.72 17.07
C ALA A 647 90.04 51.84 16.13
N CYS A 648 88.72 52.02 15.98
CA CYS A 648 88.16 53.00 15.04
C CYS A 648 87.01 53.85 15.61
N GLN A 649 86.69 53.68 16.91
CA GLN A 649 85.63 54.39 17.65
C GLN A 649 84.21 54.26 17.07
N THR A 650 84.00 53.42 16.04
CA THR A 650 82.67 53.16 15.47
C THR A 650 81.83 52.40 16.48
N LEU A 651 80.60 52.87 16.73
CA LEU A 651 79.65 52.29 17.68
C LEU A 651 79.00 51.02 17.09
N ASN A 652 79.15 49.88 17.76
CA ASN A 652 78.57 48.60 17.35
C ASN A 652 77.54 48.12 18.37
N ALA A 653 76.38 47.68 17.90
CA ALA A 653 75.30 47.16 18.73
C ALA A 653 75.60 45.75 19.25
N VAL A 654 75.36 45.49 20.54
CA VAL A 654 75.52 44.17 21.16
C VAL A 654 74.16 43.48 21.20
N THR A 655 73.98 42.45 20.39
CA THR A 655 72.69 41.78 20.18
C THR A 655 72.46 40.55 21.06
N THR A 656 73.42 40.19 21.93
CA THR A 656 73.37 39.02 22.82
C THR A 656 73.97 39.32 24.20
N ASP A 657 73.41 38.70 25.23
CA ASP A 657 73.87 38.77 26.62
C ASP A 657 74.88 37.66 26.98
N GLU A 658 75.14 36.72 26.06
CA GLU A 658 76.07 35.61 26.27
C GLU A 658 77.53 36.11 26.34
N ARG A 659 78.33 35.62 27.30
CA ARG A 659 79.75 36.00 27.46
C ARG A 659 80.62 34.76 27.67
N PRO A 660 81.79 34.65 27.03
CA PRO A 660 82.42 35.64 26.15
C PRO A 660 81.86 35.64 24.72
N HIS A 661 81.54 36.81 24.17
CA HIS A 661 81.02 36.98 22.81
C HIS A 661 82.02 37.68 21.89
N ARG A 662 82.16 37.20 20.65
CA ARG A 662 83.05 37.80 19.65
C ARG A 662 82.24 38.21 18.42
N PHE A 663 82.40 39.46 18.00
CA PHE A 663 81.77 39.96 16.78
C PHE A 663 82.69 40.95 16.07
N ASN A 664 82.52 41.11 14.76
CA ASN A 664 83.35 42.02 13.97
C ASN A 664 82.83 43.45 14.06
N CYS A 665 83.74 44.40 14.19
CA CYS A 665 83.40 45.82 14.10
C CYS A 665 82.92 46.18 12.70
N SER A 666 81.78 46.86 12.61
CA SER A 666 81.20 47.35 11.36
C SER A 666 82.06 48.40 10.64
N GLY A 667 82.89 49.17 11.37
CA GLY A 667 83.73 50.22 10.79
C GLY A 667 85.04 49.69 10.19
N CYS A 668 85.81 48.93 10.96
CA CYS A 668 87.16 48.50 10.57
C CYS A 668 87.35 46.97 10.42
N GLY A 669 86.29 46.18 10.59
CA GLY A 669 86.32 44.72 10.41
C GLY A 669 87.08 43.92 11.48
N ARG A 670 87.72 44.58 12.46
CA ARG A 670 88.44 43.88 13.54
C ARG A 670 87.47 43.19 14.50
N VAL A 671 87.86 42.00 14.97
CA VAL A 671 87.10 41.20 15.95
C VAL A 671 87.14 41.90 17.32
N ILE A 672 85.98 42.27 17.84
CA ILE A 672 85.77 42.73 19.22
C ILE A 672 85.39 41.51 20.06
N LYS A 673 86.08 41.29 21.18
CA LYS A 673 85.74 40.26 22.17
C LYS A 673 85.20 40.92 23.43
N LEU A 674 83.95 40.62 23.75
CA LEU A 674 83.33 40.90 25.05
C LEU A 674 83.66 39.74 25.99
N VAL A 675 84.39 40.02 27.07
CA VAL A 675 84.61 39.10 28.20
C VAL A 675 83.67 39.49 29.34
N ALA A 676 83.41 38.55 30.26
CA ALA A 676 82.46 38.70 31.36
C ALA A 676 82.75 39.94 32.23
#